data_AF-A0A2G8KKK5-F1
#
_entry.id   AF-A0A2G8KKK5-F1
#
_cell.length_a   1.000
_cell.length_b   1.000
_cell.length_c   1.000
_cell.angle_alpha   90.00
_cell.angle_beta   90.00
_cell.angle_gamma   90.00
#
_symmetry.space_group_name_H-M   'P 1'
#
loop_
_entity.id
_entity.type
_entity.pdbx_description
1 polymer ?
#
loop_
_entity_poly.entity_id
_entity_poly.type
_entity_poly.pdbx_seq_one_letter_code
_entity_poly.pdbx_strand_id
1 'polypeptide(L)'
;MSRREARVLSVDDVSKLGVRDKFPRPVALLILQSQGDSSSHLEVELTESMATQNSICKWTAIAVTCSDQKIAAAVQKGNLPQVLLKCGDMWIVRSAHVVNSDVLLTSRILILHLGRNYPFSSCGKAFVNLPAQRVASQTTKPDDLLTNIDFILDTISSKLSPGSPPGVWVSSTDMMLHVPDTAQIEWSGQAAGAVAFAVPASEDYAKHHGMYRINKEGYVDDIIYQGGPTAMKMCQLSSGVGEGDVGQKEVSLVAGVVFLSVRAAEKLLALHVSPPLDACTYMGLDSGVKPLQLSLFFDVLLALCSDVSEEEYISGEPCKTYDNIHRKNSSYETADAMMKQARSLIWKALHGLKMKAVVLPTASHHYLTESGSDFLRLVTMCPLKDDEGVNKRYFWNSVINSYLQGPANTADNSILMNSIIEGGIEMAAKSIVSHCHLHGPITLSKDSILNGISQEDSKVIQGLTLPPGSIIQGFNLQLGSEVDSKKAKVYVTFGRMDTFQTPFQKATSSFCNSPWMVFLNRTGIDKEDIWPFHLTDYGRTLANAKLFPVWHNRHSVGLKEVIWLLQGEADADILTRWRSSWRLSLEEIMQCIDVPLELKHRRDMFCQIGTLSMTRTLEQCVSVSPVPFFKSAVIEDRAVDVLNILDKIAMETSSHGVAARTLACIADVLGAMADGKGGLRSGPAGNKRWSHSFALLEKGDRSNGVLALAAERSHWLVDPDHLLRAARHYEGAAQILIRQAVMSAREFITTQNCDLPPRDKWIVARCPARIDVSGGWSDTPPITYENGGAVVDAAILLDGKKPIGAKVKRIEEPHLVLVLGTDPSDCPTISFD
;
A
#
# COMPACT_ATOMS: atom_id res chain seq x y z
N MET A 1 -16.99 -25.61 2.24
CA MET A 1 -16.47 -26.68 1.37
C MET A 1 -17.07 -26.55 -0.03
N SER A 2 -16.33 -25.96 -0.97
CA SER A 2 -15.99 -26.55 -2.27
C SER A 2 -15.17 -25.50 -3.05
N ARG A 3 -14.14 -25.99 -3.73
CA ARG A 3 -13.07 -25.23 -4.37
C ARG A 3 -13.63 -24.25 -5.41
N ARG A 4 -13.34 -22.95 -5.28
CA ARG A 4 -13.14 -22.11 -6.47
C ARG A 4 -11.69 -22.32 -6.90
N GLU A 5 -11.46 -23.37 -7.68
CA GLU A 5 -10.30 -23.41 -8.56
C GLU A 5 -10.34 -22.15 -9.42
N ALA A 6 -9.19 -21.49 -9.57
CA ALA A 6 -9.01 -20.41 -10.52
C ALA A 6 -9.48 -20.92 -11.90
N ARG A 7 -10.66 -20.47 -12.35
CA ARG A 7 -11.10 -20.73 -13.72
C ARG A 7 -10.15 -19.96 -14.63
N VAL A 8 -9.20 -20.70 -15.22
CA VAL A 8 -8.64 -20.34 -16.52
C VAL A 8 -9.82 -20.25 -17.46
N LEU A 9 -10.26 -19.04 -17.78
CA LEU A 9 -11.35 -18.82 -18.74
C LEU A 9 -10.93 -19.45 -20.06
N SER A 10 -11.77 -20.36 -20.57
CA SER A 10 -11.56 -20.93 -21.90
C SER A 10 -11.85 -19.86 -22.96
N VAL A 11 -11.21 -19.99 -24.12
CA VAL A 11 -11.28 -19.08 -25.28
C VAL A 11 -12.73 -18.74 -25.69
N ASP A 12 -13.68 -19.63 -25.42
CA ASP A 12 -15.10 -19.44 -25.77
C ASP A 12 -15.88 -18.50 -24.83
N ASP A 13 -15.43 -18.31 -23.58
CA ASP A 13 -16.15 -17.47 -22.60
C ASP A 13 -15.96 -15.96 -22.85
N VAL A 14 -14.84 -15.57 -23.47
CA VAL A 14 -14.54 -14.17 -23.85
C VAL A 14 -15.44 -13.71 -25.00
N SER A 15 -15.87 -14.63 -25.87
CA SER A 15 -16.72 -14.33 -27.04
C SER A 15 -18.17 -13.97 -26.66
N LYS A 16 -18.63 -14.35 -25.46
CA LYS A 16 -20.02 -14.12 -24.99
C LYS A 16 -20.19 -12.83 -24.19
N LEU A 17 -19.10 -12.19 -23.78
CA LEU A 17 -19.11 -10.84 -23.22
C LEU A 17 -19.23 -9.86 -24.39
N GLY A 18 -20.47 -9.54 -24.77
CA GLY A 18 -20.82 -8.60 -25.85
C GLY A 18 -20.38 -7.15 -25.58
N VAL A 19 -19.08 -6.92 -25.43
CA VAL A 19 -18.42 -5.61 -25.31
C VAL A 19 -17.61 -5.37 -26.59
N ARG A 20 -18.32 -5.26 -27.72
CA ARG A 20 -17.80 -4.60 -28.91
C ARG A 20 -18.06 -3.11 -28.75
N ASP A 21 -17.13 -2.42 -28.10
CA ASP A 21 -16.78 -1.01 -28.32
C ASP A 21 -15.96 -0.51 -27.12
N LYS A 22 -14.80 0.13 -27.40
CA LYS A 22 -13.85 0.83 -26.49
C LYS A 22 -12.67 0.02 -25.93
N PHE A 23 -11.69 -0.30 -26.78
CA PHE A 23 -10.31 -0.47 -26.28
C PHE A 23 -9.39 0.58 -26.93
N PRO A 24 -8.86 1.51 -26.13
CA PRO A 24 -7.50 1.95 -26.37
C PRO A 24 -6.65 1.84 -25.09
N ARG A 25 -5.37 1.54 -25.33
CA ARG A 25 -4.18 1.66 -24.45
C ARG A 25 -3.74 0.34 -23.80
N PRO A 26 -2.81 -0.36 -24.44
CA PRO A 26 -2.12 -1.50 -23.87
C PRO A 26 -1.07 -0.97 -22.88
N VAL A 27 -1.38 -1.10 -21.60
CA VAL A 27 -0.57 -0.55 -20.50
C VAL A 27 -0.19 -1.72 -19.58
N ALA A 28 1.04 -2.24 -19.69
CA ALA A 28 1.49 -3.41 -18.95
C ALA A 28 2.54 -3.00 -17.90
N LEU A 29 2.30 -3.35 -16.64
CA LEU A 29 3.29 -3.19 -15.58
C LEU A 29 3.95 -4.52 -15.26
N LEU A 30 5.27 -4.61 -15.35
CA LEU A 30 6.03 -5.84 -15.12
C LEU A 30 6.89 -5.72 -13.88
N ILE A 31 6.70 -6.64 -12.94
CA ILE A 31 7.43 -6.66 -11.68
C ILE A 31 8.41 -7.82 -11.71
N LEU A 32 9.70 -7.55 -11.52
CA LEU A 32 10.77 -8.54 -11.58
C LEU A 32 11.29 -8.83 -10.17
N GLN A 33 11.12 -10.06 -9.67
CA GLN A 33 11.66 -10.50 -8.37
C GLN A 33 12.41 -11.82 -8.47
N SER A 34 13.47 -11.97 -7.67
CA SER A 34 14.05 -13.26 -7.30
C SER A 34 13.68 -13.61 -5.87
N GLN A 35 12.66 -14.44 -5.71
CA GLN A 35 12.45 -15.30 -4.56
C GLN A 35 11.98 -16.64 -5.17
N GLY A 36 12.35 -17.78 -4.57
CA GLY A 36 12.13 -19.12 -5.14
C GLY A 36 10.66 -19.46 -5.43
N ASP A 37 10.41 -20.71 -5.85
CA ASP A 37 9.19 -21.31 -6.44
C ASP A 37 7.78 -20.83 -5.96
N SER A 38 7.65 -20.10 -4.86
CA SER A 38 6.50 -19.28 -4.40
C SER A 38 5.94 -18.21 -5.38
N SER A 39 6.45 -18.20 -6.61
CA SER A 39 6.25 -17.26 -7.72
C SER A 39 4.79 -16.95 -8.09
N SER A 40 3.85 -17.90 -7.94
CA SER A 40 2.44 -17.70 -8.30
C SER A 40 1.66 -16.90 -7.24
N HIS A 41 1.96 -17.09 -5.96
CA HIS A 41 1.25 -16.40 -4.86
C HIS A 41 1.65 -14.93 -4.80
N LEU A 42 2.94 -14.67 -5.00
CA LEU A 42 3.46 -13.31 -5.04
C LEU A 42 2.95 -12.55 -6.28
N GLU A 43 2.82 -13.21 -7.43
CA GLU A 43 2.22 -12.61 -8.64
C GLU A 43 0.77 -12.19 -8.41
N VAL A 44 -0.02 -13.08 -7.80
CA VAL A 44 -1.42 -12.80 -7.42
C VAL A 44 -1.49 -11.66 -6.42
N GLU A 45 -0.66 -11.69 -5.37
CA GLU A 45 -0.68 -10.70 -4.29
C GLU A 45 -0.15 -9.33 -4.72
N LEU A 46 0.85 -9.28 -5.59
CA LEU A 46 1.29 -8.06 -6.26
C LEU A 46 0.22 -7.54 -7.21
N THR A 47 -0.42 -8.42 -8.00
CA THR A 47 -1.49 -8.01 -8.91
C THR A 47 -2.72 -7.51 -8.15
N GLU A 48 -3.06 -8.12 -7.01
CA GLU A 48 -4.13 -7.72 -6.10
C GLU A 48 -3.79 -6.40 -5.38
N SER A 49 -2.60 -6.29 -4.75
CA SER A 49 -2.13 -5.05 -4.12
C SER A 49 -2.03 -3.91 -5.14
N MET A 50 -1.71 -4.22 -6.39
CA MET A 50 -1.70 -3.20 -7.44
C MET A 50 -3.07 -2.92 -8.02
N ALA A 51 -4.00 -3.88 -7.99
CA ALA A 51 -5.41 -3.67 -8.32
C ALA A 51 -6.11 -2.78 -7.28
N THR A 52 -5.77 -2.92 -5.99
CA THR A 52 -6.22 -2.03 -4.91
C THR A 52 -5.67 -0.61 -5.10
N GLN A 53 -4.38 -0.52 -5.48
CA GLN A 53 -3.66 0.73 -5.72
C GLN A 53 -3.96 1.39 -7.08
N ASN A 54 -4.53 0.64 -8.04
CA ASN A 54 -4.85 1.02 -9.43
C ASN A 54 -5.90 2.12 -9.58
N SER A 55 -6.39 2.70 -8.48
CA SER A 55 -7.31 3.83 -8.50
C SER A 55 -6.69 5.11 -9.12
N ILE A 56 -5.36 5.13 -9.30
CA ILE A 56 -4.62 6.29 -9.83
C ILE A 56 -4.51 6.23 -11.35
N CYS A 57 -4.28 5.07 -11.96
CA CYS A 57 -4.05 4.94 -13.39
C CYS A 57 -4.53 3.57 -13.90
N LYS A 58 -5.20 3.51 -15.05
CA LYS A 58 -5.72 2.27 -15.66
C LYS A 58 -4.58 1.39 -16.23
N TRP A 59 -3.57 1.04 -15.43
CA TRP A 59 -2.55 0.07 -15.83
C TRP A 59 -3.13 -1.34 -15.70
N THR A 60 -2.88 -2.19 -16.69
CA THR A 60 -3.05 -3.63 -16.51
C THR A 60 -1.77 -4.13 -15.86
N ALA A 61 -1.80 -4.38 -14.56
CA ALA A 61 -0.65 -4.94 -13.86
C ALA A 61 -0.44 -6.42 -14.25
N ILE A 62 0.81 -6.78 -14.53
CA ILE A 62 1.24 -8.12 -14.91
C ILE A 62 2.55 -8.40 -14.17
N ALA A 63 2.47 -8.93 -12.95
CA ALA A 63 3.69 -9.37 -12.28
C ALA A 63 4.33 -10.52 -13.08
N VAL A 64 5.64 -10.43 -13.33
CA VAL A 64 6.37 -11.47 -14.07
C VAL A 64 7.39 -12.05 -13.12
N THR A 65 6.96 -13.07 -12.40
CA THR A 65 7.83 -13.85 -11.53
C THR A 65 8.57 -14.89 -12.37
N CYS A 66 9.80 -15.21 -11.99
CA CYS A 66 10.57 -16.27 -12.62
C CYS A 66 10.85 -17.33 -11.56
N SER A 67 10.25 -18.51 -11.71
CA SER A 67 10.33 -19.61 -10.75
C SER A 67 11.76 -20.15 -10.60
N ASP A 68 12.52 -20.18 -11.69
CA ASP A 68 13.91 -20.64 -11.65
C ASP A 68 14.84 -19.56 -11.04
N GLN A 69 15.38 -19.89 -9.86
CA GLN A 69 16.32 -19.06 -9.08
C GLN A 69 17.53 -18.57 -9.88
N LYS A 70 18.03 -19.33 -10.86
CA LYS A 70 19.19 -18.93 -11.67
C LYS A 70 18.82 -17.81 -12.65
N ILE A 71 17.61 -17.88 -13.21
CA ILE A 71 17.05 -16.82 -14.07
C ILE A 71 16.73 -15.60 -13.22
N ALA A 72 16.08 -15.83 -12.08
CA ALA A 72 15.64 -14.76 -11.21
C ALA A 72 16.84 -13.96 -10.65
N ALA A 73 17.97 -14.63 -10.34
CA ALA A 73 19.24 -13.99 -9.98
C ALA A 73 19.89 -13.23 -11.15
N ALA A 74 19.69 -13.66 -12.39
CA ALA A 74 20.17 -12.96 -13.58
C ALA A 74 19.30 -11.74 -13.94
N VAL A 75 17.98 -11.87 -13.80
CA VAL A 75 16.97 -10.81 -13.95
C VAL A 75 17.10 -9.75 -12.85
N GLN A 76 17.44 -10.14 -11.61
CA GLN A 76 17.68 -9.23 -10.47
C GLN A 76 18.80 -8.21 -10.68
N LYS A 77 19.62 -8.35 -11.74
CA LYS A 77 20.70 -7.39 -12.04
C LYS A 77 20.51 -6.61 -13.35
N GLY A 78 19.30 -6.67 -13.94
CA GLY A 78 18.92 -5.79 -15.05
C GLY A 78 18.84 -6.46 -16.42
N ASN A 79 18.50 -7.76 -16.48
CA ASN A 79 18.45 -8.50 -17.74
C ASN A 79 17.20 -8.22 -18.58
N LEU A 80 17.15 -7.03 -19.16
CA LEU A 80 16.04 -6.47 -19.92
C LEU A 80 15.57 -7.33 -21.13
N PRO A 81 16.45 -8.00 -21.91
CA PRO A 81 16.03 -8.81 -23.06
C PRO A 81 15.07 -9.97 -22.71
N GLN A 82 15.30 -10.67 -21.60
CA GLN A 82 14.42 -11.76 -21.15
C GLN A 82 13.05 -11.27 -20.69
N VAL A 83 13.02 -10.08 -20.10
CA VAL A 83 11.78 -9.44 -19.67
C VAL A 83 10.96 -9.05 -20.88
N LEU A 84 11.59 -8.41 -21.87
CA LEU A 84 10.94 -8.08 -23.14
C LEU A 84 10.45 -9.32 -23.88
N LEU A 85 11.18 -10.44 -23.81
CA LEU A 85 10.76 -11.69 -24.44
C LEU A 85 9.53 -12.29 -23.75
N LYS A 86 9.56 -12.37 -22.42
CA LYS A 86 8.43 -12.85 -21.62
C LYS A 86 7.19 -11.95 -21.76
N CYS A 87 7.40 -10.64 -21.97
CA CYS A 87 6.33 -9.74 -22.39
C CYS A 87 5.72 -10.22 -23.70
N GLY A 88 6.54 -10.49 -24.72
CA GLY A 88 6.06 -11.05 -25.98
C GLY A 88 5.18 -12.29 -25.76
N ASP A 89 5.71 -13.34 -25.14
CA ASP A 89 5.03 -14.63 -25.03
C ASP A 89 3.69 -14.55 -24.27
N MET A 90 3.62 -13.73 -23.22
CA MET A 90 2.40 -13.55 -22.43
C MET A 90 1.32 -12.72 -23.15
N TRP A 91 1.73 -11.84 -24.06
CA TRP A 91 0.79 -11.14 -24.94
C TRP A 91 0.09 -12.09 -25.91
N ILE A 92 0.78 -13.15 -26.36
CA ILE A 92 0.17 -14.20 -27.18
C ILE A 92 -1.00 -14.84 -26.46
N VAL A 93 -0.84 -15.14 -25.17
CA VAL A 93 -1.82 -15.86 -24.36
C VAL A 93 -3.10 -15.05 -24.15
N ARG A 94 -3.02 -13.71 -24.03
CA ARG A 94 -4.19 -12.84 -23.80
C ARG A 94 -4.81 -12.23 -25.05
N SER A 95 -4.03 -12.04 -26.12
CA SER A 95 -4.51 -11.37 -27.34
C SER A 95 -4.67 -12.29 -28.55
N ALA A 96 -4.32 -13.58 -28.42
CA ALA A 96 -4.33 -14.56 -29.52
C ALA A 96 -3.50 -14.14 -30.75
N HIS A 97 -2.46 -13.32 -30.53
CA HIS A 97 -1.56 -12.82 -31.58
C HIS A 97 -0.11 -13.25 -31.32
N VAL A 98 0.65 -13.52 -32.38
CA VAL A 98 2.10 -13.83 -32.31
C VAL A 98 2.87 -12.59 -31.81
N VAL A 99 3.99 -12.77 -31.08
CA VAL A 99 4.91 -11.66 -30.73
C VAL A 99 5.45 -11.06 -32.02
N ASN A 100 4.82 -9.98 -32.48
CA ASN A 100 5.40 -9.12 -33.48
C ASN A 100 5.74 -7.77 -32.85
N SER A 101 6.78 -7.13 -33.37
CA SER A 101 7.20 -5.77 -32.99
C SER A 101 6.05 -4.77 -33.01
N ASP A 102 5.02 -5.03 -33.81
CA ASP A 102 3.81 -4.23 -33.96
C ASP A 102 3.08 -3.94 -32.63
N VAL A 103 3.19 -4.83 -31.63
CA VAL A 103 2.61 -4.60 -30.30
C VAL A 103 3.21 -3.36 -29.64
N LEU A 104 4.52 -3.12 -29.83
CA LEU A 104 5.23 -1.99 -29.22
C LEU A 104 4.80 -0.65 -29.83
N LEU A 105 4.29 -0.63 -31.07
CA LEU A 105 3.89 0.60 -31.77
C LEU A 105 2.74 1.34 -31.09
N THR A 106 1.89 0.64 -30.33
CA THR A 106 0.72 1.23 -29.67
C THR A 106 0.73 1.08 -28.14
N SER A 107 1.67 0.29 -27.61
CA SER A 107 1.75 -0.05 -26.19
C SER A 107 2.60 0.93 -25.37
N ARG A 108 2.21 1.12 -24.11
CA ARG A 108 3.00 1.82 -23.09
C ARG A 108 3.31 0.83 -21.99
N ILE A 109 4.53 0.30 -21.99
CA ILE A 109 4.94 -0.73 -21.05
C ILE A 109 5.74 -0.07 -19.92
N LEU A 110 5.53 -0.47 -18.68
CA LEU A 110 6.36 -0.08 -17.54
C LEU A 110 6.94 -1.33 -16.89
N ILE A 111 8.25 -1.37 -16.73
CA ILE A 111 8.97 -2.43 -16.05
C ILE A 111 9.49 -1.87 -14.73
N LEU A 112 8.99 -2.41 -13.62
CA LEU A 112 9.50 -2.14 -12.29
C LEU A 112 10.48 -3.24 -11.90
N HIS A 113 11.72 -2.82 -11.69
CA HIS A 113 12.77 -3.68 -11.16
C HIS A 113 12.70 -3.66 -9.64
N LEU A 114 12.26 -4.77 -9.03
CA LEU A 114 12.24 -4.86 -7.57
C LEU A 114 13.66 -5.04 -7.05
N GLY A 115 13.92 -4.25 -6.01
CA GLY A 115 15.18 -4.24 -5.29
C GLY A 115 15.57 -5.58 -4.68
N ARG A 116 16.80 -5.62 -4.18
CA ARG A 116 17.29 -6.71 -3.33
C ARG A 116 16.56 -6.72 -1.99
N ASN A 117 16.75 -7.81 -1.23
CA ASN A 117 16.30 -7.91 0.14
C ASN A 117 16.72 -6.68 0.96
N TYR A 118 15.86 -6.25 1.88
CA TYR A 118 16.03 -5.01 2.60
C TYR A 118 15.85 -5.23 4.11
N PRO A 119 16.88 -4.98 4.94
CA PRO A 119 16.82 -5.25 6.38
C PRO A 119 15.74 -4.49 7.15
N PHE A 120 15.16 -3.42 6.58
CA PHE A 120 14.15 -2.58 7.23
C PHE A 120 12.73 -2.78 6.68
N SER A 121 12.55 -3.68 5.71
CA SER A 121 11.23 -4.10 5.24
C SER A 121 11.27 -5.55 4.78
N SER A 122 10.48 -6.40 5.44
CA SER A 122 10.37 -7.83 5.12
C SER A 122 9.96 -8.11 3.66
N CYS A 123 9.23 -7.17 3.05
CA CYS A 123 8.78 -7.27 1.66
C CYS A 123 9.70 -6.55 0.66
N GLY A 124 10.87 -6.07 1.09
CA GLY A 124 11.81 -5.33 0.24
C GLY A 124 11.49 -3.83 0.11
N LYS A 125 12.29 -3.14 -0.71
CA LYS A 125 12.30 -1.67 -0.84
C LYS A 125 11.05 -1.08 -1.48
N ALA A 126 10.41 -1.78 -2.41
CA ALA A 126 9.19 -1.33 -3.06
C ALA A 126 8.02 -1.22 -2.08
N PHE A 127 7.94 -2.16 -1.12
CA PHE A 127 6.86 -2.28 -0.15
C PHE A 127 7.24 -1.67 1.21
N VAL A 128 8.14 -0.69 1.22
CA VAL A 128 8.34 0.17 2.39
C VAL A 128 7.08 1.02 2.52
N ASN A 129 6.33 0.80 3.59
CA ASN A 129 5.12 1.57 3.89
C ASN A 129 5.50 3.01 4.32
N LEU A 130 4.72 3.98 3.85
CA LEU A 130 4.96 5.40 4.04
C LEU A 130 3.90 6.01 4.96
N PRO A 131 4.24 7.01 5.80
CA PRO A 131 3.29 7.70 6.66
C PRO A 131 2.45 8.72 5.86
N ALA A 132 1.73 8.22 4.84
CA ALA A 132 0.83 8.99 4.00
C ALA A 132 -0.50 8.26 3.74
N GLN A 133 -1.56 9.04 3.51
CA GLN A 133 -2.86 8.60 3.00
C GLN A 133 -3.24 9.44 1.77
N ARG A 134 -4.15 8.96 0.92
CA ARG A 134 -4.66 9.76 -0.21
C ARG A 134 -5.66 10.82 0.30
N VAL A 135 -5.65 12.01 -0.29
CA VAL A 135 -6.53 13.11 0.14
C VAL A 135 -8.01 12.81 -0.14
N ALA A 136 -8.85 13.07 0.87
CA ALA A 136 -10.26 12.68 0.94
C ALA A 136 -11.21 13.42 -0.02
N SER A 137 -10.80 14.45 -0.78
CA SER A 137 -11.67 15.02 -1.85
C SER A 137 -12.06 13.98 -2.92
N GLN A 138 -11.41 12.81 -2.88
CA GLN A 138 -11.73 11.58 -3.60
C GLN A 138 -12.44 10.55 -2.69
N THR A 139 -13.47 10.95 -1.91
CA THR A 139 -14.28 10.12 -0.97
C THR A 139 -14.86 8.82 -1.57
N THR A 140 -14.68 8.60 -2.87
CA THR A 140 -15.05 7.40 -3.60
C THR A 140 -13.96 6.33 -3.64
N LYS A 141 -12.74 6.58 -3.17
CA LYS A 141 -11.63 5.61 -3.25
C LYS A 141 -11.51 4.75 -1.99
N PRO A 142 -11.00 3.50 -2.12
CA PRO A 142 -10.69 2.66 -0.97
C PRO A 142 -9.56 3.27 -0.14
N ASP A 143 -9.61 3.03 1.18
CA ASP A 143 -8.46 3.21 2.07
C ASP A 143 -7.34 2.25 1.66
N ASP A 144 -6.08 2.67 1.83
CA ASP A 144 -4.94 1.89 1.35
C ASP A 144 -3.70 2.09 2.23
N LEU A 145 -2.81 1.11 2.23
CA LEU A 145 -1.50 1.21 2.84
C LEU A 145 -0.48 1.64 1.78
N LEU A 146 -0.22 2.95 1.72
CA LEU A 146 0.73 3.49 0.73
C LEU A 146 2.15 2.98 0.97
N THR A 147 2.82 2.66 -0.13
CA THR A 147 4.19 2.16 -0.17
C THR A 147 5.03 2.94 -1.18
N ASN A 148 6.35 2.72 -1.21
CA ASN A 148 7.23 3.37 -2.16
C ASN A 148 6.82 3.12 -3.64
N ILE A 149 6.31 1.93 -3.95
CA ILE A 149 5.85 1.60 -5.31
C ILE A 149 4.70 2.49 -5.76
N ASP A 150 3.76 2.84 -4.86
CA ASP A 150 2.63 3.73 -5.16
C ASP A 150 3.09 5.10 -5.64
N PHE A 151 4.11 5.65 -4.98
CA PHE A 151 4.66 6.95 -5.31
C PHE A 151 5.48 6.92 -6.60
N ILE A 152 6.21 5.83 -6.87
CA ILE A 152 6.92 5.65 -8.14
C ILE A 152 5.90 5.58 -9.30
N LEU A 153 4.82 4.81 -9.13
CA LEU A 153 3.76 4.68 -10.13
C LEU A 153 3.06 6.00 -10.38
N ASP A 154 2.69 6.74 -9.32
CA ASP A 154 2.09 8.06 -9.45
C ASP A 154 3.05 9.01 -10.15
N THR A 155 4.32 9.07 -9.74
CA THR A 155 5.35 9.92 -10.35
C THR A 155 5.51 9.64 -11.85
N ILE A 156 5.66 8.38 -12.24
CA ILE A 156 5.81 8.01 -13.65
C ILE A 156 4.51 8.33 -14.42
N SER A 157 3.36 7.98 -13.88
CA SER A 157 2.10 8.05 -14.63
C SER A 157 1.57 9.48 -14.77
N SER A 158 1.76 10.31 -13.75
CA SER A 158 1.14 11.63 -13.66
C SER A 158 2.11 12.79 -13.88
N LYS A 159 3.42 12.58 -13.66
CA LYS A 159 4.44 13.64 -13.75
C LYS A 159 5.37 13.41 -14.95
N LEU A 160 5.87 12.18 -15.13
CA LEU A 160 6.87 11.90 -16.17
C LEU A 160 6.29 11.54 -17.55
N SER A 161 5.32 10.63 -17.58
CA SER A 161 4.76 10.06 -18.82
C SER A 161 3.68 10.88 -19.55
N PRO A 162 3.03 11.93 -18.99
CA PRO A 162 2.12 12.77 -19.79
C PRO A 162 2.82 13.29 -21.05
N GLY A 163 2.18 13.09 -22.21
CA GLY A 163 2.75 13.47 -23.52
C GLY A 163 3.76 12.49 -24.12
N SER A 164 4.19 11.46 -23.40
CA SER A 164 5.15 10.46 -23.93
C SER A 164 4.58 9.65 -25.10
N PRO A 165 5.42 9.25 -26.08
CA PRO A 165 5.04 8.29 -27.13
C PRO A 165 4.90 6.86 -26.58
N PRO A 166 4.32 5.91 -27.35
CA PRO A 166 4.42 4.48 -27.08
C PRO A 166 5.88 4.03 -26.92
N GLY A 167 6.12 3.04 -26.07
CA GLY A 167 7.46 2.57 -25.72
C GLY A 167 7.52 1.85 -24.36
N VAL A 168 8.73 1.64 -23.87
CA VAL A 168 9.00 0.84 -22.66
C VAL A 168 9.68 1.71 -21.60
N TRP A 169 9.02 1.91 -20.48
CA TRP A 169 9.57 2.50 -19.27
C TRP A 169 10.24 1.44 -18.42
N VAL A 170 11.36 1.78 -17.80
CA VAL A 170 12.04 0.95 -16.81
C VAL A 170 12.38 1.79 -15.60
N SER A 171 11.94 1.38 -14.42
CA SER A 171 12.22 2.07 -13.15
C SER A 171 12.68 1.09 -12.08
N SER A 172 13.67 1.50 -11.30
CA SER A 172 14.04 0.84 -10.06
C SER A 172 13.04 1.15 -8.94
N THR A 173 12.96 0.29 -7.92
CA THR A 173 12.26 0.57 -6.66
C THR A 173 13.22 0.84 -5.49
N ASP A 174 14.52 0.96 -5.76
CA ASP A 174 15.55 1.13 -4.74
C ASP A 174 15.67 2.56 -4.21
N MET A 175 14.89 3.49 -4.74
CA MET A 175 14.92 4.90 -4.41
C MET A 175 13.53 5.44 -4.09
N MET A 176 13.49 6.50 -3.29
CA MET A 176 12.39 7.45 -3.25
C MET A 176 12.72 8.60 -4.21
N LEU A 177 11.93 8.74 -5.27
CA LEU A 177 12.07 9.78 -6.27
C LEU A 177 10.94 10.81 -6.10
N HIS A 178 11.28 12.01 -5.66
CA HIS A 178 10.34 13.13 -5.62
C HIS A 178 10.50 13.96 -6.89
N VAL A 179 9.41 14.15 -7.63
CA VAL A 179 9.33 15.06 -8.78
C VAL A 179 8.22 16.05 -8.50
N PRO A 180 8.43 17.37 -8.63
CA PRO A 180 7.37 18.35 -8.39
C PRO A 180 6.33 18.37 -9.51
N ASP A 181 5.10 18.76 -9.18
CA ASP A 181 3.98 18.88 -10.13
C ASP A 181 4.23 19.86 -11.29
N THR A 182 5.17 20.78 -11.14
CA THR A 182 5.56 21.75 -12.17
C THR A 182 6.48 21.17 -13.24
N ALA A 183 6.98 19.94 -13.07
CA ALA A 183 7.86 19.30 -14.04
C ALA A 183 7.07 19.00 -15.33
N GLN A 184 7.30 19.80 -16.37
CA GLN A 184 6.78 19.53 -17.72
C GLN A 184 7.89 19.00 -18.60
N ILE A 185 7.69 17.79 -19.13
CA ILE A 185 8.66 17.17 -20.05
C ILE A 185 8.17 17.41 -21.47
N GLU A 186 8.99 18.12 -22.23
CA GLU A 186 8.75 18.29 -23.65
C GLU A 186 9.18 17.03 -24.41
N TRP A 187 8.20 16.21 -24.82
CA TRP A 187 8.44 14.98 -25.58
C TRP A 187 8.67 15.22 -27.09
N SER A 188 8.37 16.41 -27.62
CA SER A 188 8.67 16.79 -29.01
C SER A 188 10.17 16.78 -29.25
N GLY A 189 10.64 15.98 -30.21
CA GLY A 189 12.07 15.90 -30.54
C GLY A 189 12.94 15.24 -29.46
N GLN A 190 12.36 14.45 -28.55
CA GLN A 190 13.15 13.53 -27.72
C GLN A 190 13.60 12.31 -28.55
N ALA A 191 14.83 11.83 -28.26
CA ALA A 191 15.64 11.01 -29.16
C ALA A 191 14.98 9.69 -29.61
N ALA A 192 15.40 9.22 -30.79
CA ALA A 192 14.94 7.97 -31.41
C ALA A 192 15.40 6.68 -30.69
N GLY A 193 16.14 6.79 -29.58
CA GLY A 193 16.69 5.67 -28.83
C GLY A 193 16.10 5.55 -27.43
N ALA A 194 16.60 6.35 -26.50
CA ALA A 194 16.17 6.36 -25.10
C ALA A 194 16.14 7.78 -24.51
N VAL A 195 15.40 7.92 -23.42
CA VAL A 195 15.36 9.11 -22.57
C VAL A 195 15.77 8.72 -21.16
N ALA A 196 16.82 9.38 -20.66
CA ALA A 196 17.35 9.21 -19.31
C ALA A 196 16.97 10.41 -18.44
N PHE A 197 16.56 10.16 -17.21
CA PHE A 197 16.21 11.22 -16.26
C PHE A 197 17.36 11.48 -15.29
N ALA A 198 17.73 12.75 -15.13
CA ALA A 198 18.79 13.21 -14.25
C ALA A 198 18.24 14.13 -13.15
N VAL A 199 18.75 13.98 -11.93
CA VAL A 199 18.37 14.80 -10.77
C VAL A 199 19.62 15.52 -10.25
N PRO A 200 19.54 16.83 -9.90
CA PRO A 200 20.64 17.52 -9.25
C PRO A 200 20.97 16.88 -7.89
N ALA A 201 22.26 16.68 -7.63
CA ALA A 201 22.74 16.15 -6.36
C ALA A 201 24.03 16.83 -5.92
N SER A 202 24.27 16.88 -4.61
CA SER A 202 25.57 17.31 -4.08
C SER A 202 26.67 16.30 -4.44
N GLU A 203 27.90 16.79 -4.60
CA GLU A 203 29.09 15.95 -4.86
C GLU A 203 29.25 14.83 -3.80
N ASP A 204 28.95 15.15 -2.53
CA ASP A 204 29.02 14.20 -1.42
C ASP A 204 28.04 13.05 -1.52
N TYR A 205 26.84 13.29 -2.05
CA TYR A 205 25.87 12.24 -2.28
C TYR A 205 26.23 11.46 -3.55
N ALA A 206 26.58 12.16 -4.62
CA ALA A 206 26.85 11.57 -5.93
C ALA A 206 28.07 10.63 -5.97
N LYS A 207 29.05 10.79 -5.07
CA LYS A 207 30.23 9.92 -4.96
C LYS A 207 29.91 8.43 -4.75
N HIS A 208 28.70 8.12 -4.29
CA HIS A 208 28.24 6.77 -4.04
C HIS A 208 27.28 6.22 -5.11
N HIS A 209 27.01 6.99 -6.16
CA HIS A 209 25.95 6.73 -7.14
C HIS A 209 26.42 6.87 -8.59
N GLY A 210 25.51 6.61 -9.53
CA GLY A 210 25.73 6.84 -10.96
C GLY A 210 25.45 8.30 -11.34
N MET A 211 26.26 8.85 -12.24
CA MET A 211 26.11 10.19 -12.81
C MET A 211 26.10 10.14 -14.34
N TYR A 212 25.37 11.04 -14.97
CA TYR A 212 25.39 11.25 -16.41
C TYR A 212 26.34 12.37 -16.78
N ARG A 213 27.20 12.15 -17.77
CA ARG A 213 27.89 13.23 -18.48
C ARG A 213 27.01 13.66 -19.66
N ILE A 214 26.59 14.92 -19.68
CA ILE A 214 25.61 15.45 -20.65
C ILE A 214 26.29 16.52 -21.51
N ASN A 215 26.17 16.41 -22.84
CA ASN A 215 26.72 17.40 -23.76
C ASN A 215 25.80 18.63 -23.93
N LYS A 216 26.27 19.60 -24.72
CA LYS A 216 25.57 20.88 -24.94
C LYS A 216 24.25 20.70 -25.68
N GLU A 217 24.12 19.64 -26.47
CA GLU A 217 22.93 19.28 -27.22
C GLU A 217 21.91 18.47 -26.38
N GLY A 218 22.27 18.14 -25.13
CA GLY A 218 21.41 17.42 -24.19
C GLY A 218 21.43 15.89 -24.34
N TYR A 219 22.39 15.33 -25.09
CA TYR A 219 22.61 13.89 -25.16
C TYR A 219 23.55 13.42 -24.05
N VAL A 220 23.42 12.15 -23.68
CA VAL A 220 24.32 11.51 -22.71
C VAL A 220 25.59 11.05 -23.43
N ASP A 221 26.72 11.60 -23.01
CA ASP A 221 28.05 11.26 -23.51
C ASP A 221 28.61 10.02 -22.81
N ASP A 222 28.35 9.85 -21.51
CA ASP A 222 28.84 8.73 -20.70
C ASP A 222 28.02 8.53 -19.40
N ILE A 223 28.13 7.35 -18.79
CA ILE A 223 27.53 6.99 -17.50
C ILE A 223 28.65 6.57 -16.55
N ILE A 224 28.87 7.35 -15.49
CA ILE A 224 29.99 7.15 -14.57
C ILE A 224 29.47 6.68 -13.21
N TYR A 225 29.99 5.56 -12.70
CA TYR A 225 29.63 5.04 -11.37
C TYR A 225 30.69 5.36 -10.32
N GLN A 226 30.29 6.00 -9.22
CA GLN A 226 31.18 6.36 -8.11
C GLN A 226 32.46 7.09 -8.58
N GLY A 227 32.28 8.02 -9.53
CA GLY A 227 33.37 8.78 -10.11
C GLY A 227 34.06 9.70 -9.08
N GLY A 228 35.37 9.86 -9.21
CA GLY A 228 36.15 10.80 -8.39
C GLY A 228 35.90 12.28 -8.74
N PRO A 229 36.63 13.22 -8.12
CA PRO A 229 36.42 14.67 -8.29
C PRO A 229 36.47 15.16 -9.74
N THR A 230 37.33 14.56 -10.57
CA THR A 230 37.43 14.90 -12.00
C THR A 230 36.16 14.55 -12.76
N ALA A 231 35.57 13.37 -12.49
CA ALA A 231 34.32 12.95 -13.11
C ALA A 231 33.15 13.82 -12.66
N MET A 232 33.09 14.20 -11.38
CA MET A 232 32.06 15.12 -10.87
C MET A 232 32.10 16.46 -11.58
N LYS A 233 33.30 17.00 -11.84
CA LYS A 233 33.46 18.24 -12.61
C LYS A 233 32.96 18.12 -14.05
N MET A 234 33.08 16.95 -14.67
CA MET A 234 32.55 16.69 -16.02
C MET A 234 31.03 16.52 -16.03
N CYS A 235 30.42 16.06 -14.93
CA CYS A 235 28.98 15.88 -14.77
C CYS A 235 28.30 17.07 -14.06
N GLN A 236 28.97 18.22 -13.96
CA GLN A 236 28.43 19.38 -13.26
C GLN A 236 27.32 20.03 -14.09
N LEU A 237 26.19 20.33 -13.45
CA LEU A 237 25.10 21.06 -14.08
C LEU A 237 25.47 22.55 -14.19
N SER A 238 25.17 23.18 -15.33
CA SER A 238 25.35 24.62 -15.50
C SER A 238 24.34 25.36 -14.64
N SER A 239 24.78 25.87 -13.49
CA SER A 239 23.97 26.64 -12.55
C SER A 239 23.42 27.90 -13.21
N GLY A 240 22.11 27.96 -13.41
CA GLY A 240 21.41 29.15 -13.89
C GLY A 240 20.88 30.00 -12.73
N VAL A 241 21.74 30.60 -11.90
CA VAL A 241 21.41 31.75 -11.01
C VAL A 241 22.70 32.57 -10.80
N GLY A 242 22.58 33.90 -10.83
CA GLY A 242 23.65 34.86 -11.10
C GLY A 242 24.87 34.88 -10.16
N GLU A 243 25.93 35.51 -10.69
CA GLU A 243 27.16 35.87 -9.99
C GLU A 243 26.85 36.55 -8.65
N GLY A 244 27.02 35.84 -7.54
CA GLY A 244 26.88 36.45 -6.21
C GLY A 244 26.71 35.49 -5.04
N ASP A 245 26.25 34.26 -5.27
CA ASP A 245 26.05 33.29 -4.17
C ASP A 245 27.01 32.10 -4.29
N VAL A 246 27.64 31.72 -3.17
CA VAL A 246 28.58 30.60 -3.06
C VAL A 246 27.79 29.28 -3.09
N GLY A 247 27.09 29.04 -4.20
CA GLY A 247 26.19 27.91 -4.39
C GLY A 247 26.98 26.59 -4.49
N GLN A 248 26.51 25.58 -3.77
CA GLN A 248 27.02 24.21 -3.87
C GLN A 248 26.95 23.74 -5.33
N LYS A 249 28.05 23.13 -5.81
CA LYS A 249 28.10 22.58 -7.17
C LYS A 249 27.26 21.31 -7.22
N GLU A 250 26.23 21.33 -8.05
CA GLU A 250 25.36 20.18 -8.28
C GLU A 250 25.80 19.38 -9.51
N VAL A 251 25.64 18.06 -9.44
CA VAL A 251 25.95 17.13 -10.53
C VAL A 251 24.70 16.40 -11.01
N SER A 252 24.71 15.96 -12.28
CA SER A 252 23.63 15.19 -12.90
C SER A 252 23.61 13.73 -12.42
N LEU A 253 22.89 13.46 -11.33
CA LEU A 253 22.68 12.11 -10.79
C LEU A 253 21.70 11.31 -11.65
N VAL A 254 21.91 10.00 -11.77
CA VAL A 254 20.95 9.08 -12.39
C VAL A 254 19.68 8.96 -11.53
N ALA A 255 18.50 9.24 -12.08
CA ALA A 255 17.23 9.20 -11.34
C ALA A 255 16.68 7.79 -11.07
N GLY A 256 17.20 6.77 -11.77
CA GLY A 256 16.71 5.39 -11.67
C GLY A 256 15.46 5.07 -12.50
N VAL A 257 15.03 6.01 -13.36
CA VAL A 257 13.92 5.86 -14.33
C VAL A 257 14.45 6.13 -15.73
N VAL A 258 14.06 5.30 -16.70
CA VAL A 258 14.39 5.48 -18.13
C VAL A 258 13.22 5.12 -19.03
N PHE A 259 13.17 5.75 -20.20
CA PHE A 259 12.23 5.42 -21.26
C PHE A 259 12.99 4.95 -22.50
N LEU A 260 12.57 3.82 -23.08
CA LEU A 260 13.06 3.27 -24.32
C LEU A 260 12.00 3.46 -25.41
N SER A 261 12.43 4.05 -26.52
CA SER A 261 11.58 4.15 -27.70
C SER A 261 11.21 2.76 -28.23
N VAL A 262 10.13 2.70 -29.02
CA VAL A 262 9.74 1.46 -29.72
C VAL A 262 10.92 0.87 -30.50
N ARG A 263 11.67 1.71 -31.22
CA ARG A 263 12.82 1.26 -32.03
C ARG A 263 13.93 0.63 -31.19
N ALA A 264 14.24 1.19 -30.02
CA ALA A 264 15.23 0.61 -29.11
C ALA A 264 14.73 -0.71 -28.50
N ALA A 265 13.45 -0.76 -28.10
CA ALA A 265 12.83 -1.95 -27.56
C ALA A 265 12.75 -3.09 -28.59
N GLU A 266 12.40 -2.80 -29.85
CA GLU A 266 12.39 -3.77 -30.96
C GLU A 266 13.78 -4.36 -31.21
N LYS A 267 14.82 -3.52 -31.26
CA LYS A 267 16.19 -3.99 -31.47
C LYS A 267 16.69 -4.85 -30.30
N LEU A 268 16.36 -4.47 -29.06
CA LEU A 268 16.66 -5.28 -27.88
C LEU A 268 15.92 -6.62 -27.91
N LEU A 269 14.65 -6.61 -28.29
CA LEU A 269 13.84 -7.82 -28.41
C LEU A 269 14.44 -8.75 -29.48
N ALA A 270 14.94 -8.24 -30.60
CA ALA A 270 15.57 -9.07 -31.64
C ALA A 270 16.82 -9.85 -31.17
N LEU A 271 17.48 -9.41 -30.09
CA LEU A 271 18.68 -10.06 -29.56
C LEU A 271 18.40 -11.32 -28.73
N HIS A 272 17.14 -11.60 -28.41
CA HIS A 272 16.77 -12.69 -27.50
C HIS A 272 17.17 -14.10 -27.99
N VAL A 273 17.30 -14.30 -29.30
CA VAL A 273 17.75 -15.57 -29.92
C VAL A 273 19.24 -15.60 -30.26
N SER A 274 19.98 -14.53 -29.98
CA SER A 274 21.36 -14.37 -30.48
C SER A 274 22.38 -14.82 -29.43
N PRO A 275 23.16 -15.89 -29.65
CA PRO A 275 24.16 -16.30 -28.67
C PRO A 275 25.31 -15.28 -28.51
N PRO A 276 25.76 -14.97 -27.27
CA PRO A 276 25.39 -15.58 -25.99
C PRO A 276 24.27 -14.84 -25.23
N LEU A 277 23.54 -13.91 -25.86
CA LEU A 277 22.40 -13.19 -25.26
C LEU A 277 21.15 -14.06 -25.12
N ASP A 278 21.05 -15.15 -25.87
CA ASP A 278 20.06 -16.20 -25.66
C ASP A 278 20.15 -16.86 -24.27
N ALA A 279 21.35 -16.88 -23.66
CA ALA A 279 21.58 -17.29 -22.28
C ALA A 279 20.86 -16.41 -21.26
N CYS A 280 20.49 -15.18 -21.63
CA CYS A 280 19.62 -14.36 -20.81
C CYS A 280 18.20 -14.90 -20.79
N THR A 281 17.83 -15.75 -21.76
CA THR A 281 16.46 -16.14 -22.04
C THR A 281 16.14 -17.59 -21.72
N TYR A 282 14.84 -17.93 -21.67
CA TYR A 282 14.40 -19.31 -21.42
C TYR A 282 15.02 -20.28 -22.44
N MET A 283 15.27 -19.84 -23.68
CA MET A 283 15.90 -20.64 -24.72
C MET A 283 17.31 -21.08 -24.35
N GLY A 284 18.13 -20.19 -23.81
CA GLY A 284 19.48 -20.52 -23.36
C GLY A 284 19.48 -21.42 -22.13
N LEU A 285 18.49 -21.28 -21.26
CA LEU A 285 18.35 -22.10 -20.05
C LEU A 285 17.87 -23.51 -20.35
N ASP A 286 16.89 -23.67 -21.24
CA ASP A 286 16.46 -24.97 -21.77
C ASP A 286 17.62 -25.69 -22.47
N SER A 287 18.54 -24.91 -23.04
CA SER A 287 19.80 -25.40 -23.64
C SER A 287 20.91 -25.67 -22.60
N GLY A 288 20.64 -25.51 -21.31
CA GLY A 288 21.58 -25.76 -20.22
C GLY A 288 22.68 -24.70 -20.04
N VAL A 289 22.57 -23.54 -20.69
CA VAL A 289 23.56 -22.46 -20.61
C VAL A 289 23.40 -21.71 -19.28
N LYS A 290 24.52 -21.37 -18.63
CA LYS A 290 24.48 -20.54 -17.42
C LYS A 290 23.97 -19.13 -17.79
N PRO A 291 22.98 -18.60 -17.04
CA PRO A 291 22.42 -17.31 -17.39
C PRO A 291 23.46 -16.19 -17.35
N LEU A 292 23.49 -15.41 -18.44
CA LEU A 292 24.35 -14.24 -18.56
C LEU A 292 23.71 -13.06 -17.81
N GLN A 293 24.48 -12.36 -16.97
CA GLN A 293 23.99 -11.21 -16.21
C GLN A 293 24.28 -9.94 -16.99
N LEU A 294 23.27 -9.13 -17.31
CA LEU A 294 23.42 -7.84 -18.00
C LEU A 294 22.91 -6.71 -17.11
N SER A 295 23.63 -5.59 -17.09
CA SER A 295 23.25 -4.33 -16.44
C SER A 295 22.50 -3.44 -17.42
N LEU A 296 21.33 -2.93 -17.02
CA LEU A 296 20.59 -1.95 -17.82
C LEU A 296 21.45 -0.70 -18.10
N PHE A 297 22.12 -0.15 -17.09
CA PHE A 297 22.89 1.08 -17.29
C PHE A 297 24.19 0.83 -18.03
N PHE A 298 24.93 -0.21 -17.66
CA PHE A 298 26.31 -0.39 -18.12
C PHE A 298 26.45 -1.29 -19.35
N ASP A 299 25.55 -2.27 -19.52
CA ASP A 299 25.59 -3.15 -20.68
C ASP A 299 24.57 -2.71 -21.76
N VAL A 300 23.47 -2.03 -21.42
CA VAL A 300 22.45 -1.62 -22.42
C VAL A 300 22.51 -0.12 -22.75
N LEU A 301 22.30 0.75 -21.75
CA LEU A 301 22.20 2.20 -21.97
C LEU A 301 23.52 2.84 -22.34
N LEU A 302 24.65 2.34 -21.80
CA LEU A 302 25.98 2.83 -22.15
C LEU A 302 26.29 2.67 -23.64
N ALA A 303 25.71 1.67 -24.33
CA ALA A 303 25.85 1.52 -25.77
C ALA A 303 25.22 2.70 -26.55
N LEU A 304 24.23 3.39 -25.99
CA LEU A 304 23.53 4.54 -26.59
C LEU A 304 24.27 5.88 -26.39
N CYS A 305 25.35 5.88 -25.60
CA CYS A 305 26.14 7.07 -25.27
C CYS A 305 26.99 7.54 -26.46
N SER A 306 27.35 8.83 -26.47
CA SER A 306 28.03 9.44 -27.62
C SER A 306 29.55 9.47 -27.56
N ASP A 307 30.15 9.46 -26.36
CA ASP A 307 31.59 9.60 -26.15
C ASP A 307 32.16 8.38 -25.41
N VAL A 308 31.79 7.19 -25.91
CA VAL A 308 32.31 5.89 -25.48
C VAL A 308 32.77 5.17 -26.75
N SER A 309 34.00 4.63 -26.76
CA SER A 309 34.47 3.85 -27.92
C SER A 309 33.97 2.40 -27.90
N GLU A 310 33.91 1.76 -29.07
CA GLU A 310 33.51 0.35 -29.18
C GLU A 310 34.48 -0.55 -28.39
N GLU A 311 35.79 -0.26 -28.46
CA GLU A 311 36.83 -0.99 -27.75
C GLU A 311 36.67 -0.87 -26.24
N GLU A 312 36.49 0.34 -25.71
CA GLU A 312 36.30 0.58 -24.26
C GLU A 312 35.02 -0.10 -23.76
N TYR A 313 33.91 0.04 -24.49
CA TYR A 313 32.65 -0.58 -24.12
C TYR A 313 32.75 -2.12 -24.11
N ILE A 314 33.28 -2.74 -25.16
CA ILE A 314 33.41 -4.21 -25.24
C ILE A 314 34.33 -4.72 -24.13
N SER A 315 35.43 -4.03 -23.85
CA SER A 315 36.37 -4.39 -22.78
C SER A 315 35.74 -4.40 -21.38
N GLY A 316 34.65 -3.67 -21.18
CA GLY A 316 34.01 -3.47 -19.87
C GLY A 316 34.73 -2.50 -18.96
N GLU A 317 35.74 -1.78 -19.46
CA GLU A 317 36.52 -0.82 -18.68
C GLU A 317 35.67 0.23 -17.95
N PRO A 318 34.68 0.88 -18.60
CA PRO A 318 33.78 1.82 -17.92
C PRO A 318 32.97 1.19 -16.77
N CYS A 319 32.77 -0.13 -16.80
CA CYS A 319 31.93 -0.87 -15.86
C CYS A 319 32.74 -1.55 -14.74
N LYS A 320 34.08 -1.52 -14.79
CA LYS A 320 34.96 -2.26 -13.86
C LYS A 320 34.62 -2.02 -12.39
N THR A 321 34.36 -0.77 -12.01
CA THR A 321 34.00 -0.42 -10.62
C THR A 321 32.69 -1.10 -10.20
N TYR A 322 31.68 -1.09 -11.06
CA TYR A 322 30.40 -1.75 -10.82
C TYR A 322 30.56 -3.27 -10.76
N ASP A 323 31.29 -3.86 -11.72
CA ASP A 323 31.53 -5.30 -11.82
C ASP A 323 32.33 -5.84 -10.63
N ASN A 324 33.34 -5.12 -10.16
CA ASN A 324 34.11 -5.49 -8.97
C ASN A 324 33.28 -5.52 -7.68
N ILE A 325 32.25 -4.68 -7.58
CA ILE A 325 31.38 -4.61 -6.41
C ILE A 325 30.26 -5.65 -6.50
N HIS A 326 29.67 -5.84 -7.68
CA HIS A 326 28.42 -6.58 -7.86
C HIS A 326 28.54 -7.92 -8.62
N ARG A 327 29.67 -8.23 -9.24
CA ARG A 327 29.97 -9.51 -9.95
C ARG A 327 31.14 -10.30 -9.33
N LYS A 328 31.36 -10.21 -8.01
CA LYS A 328 32.49 -10.83 -7.26
C LYS A 328 32.78 -12.33 -7.46
N ASN A 329 31.98 -13.10 -8.19
CA ASN A 329 32.09 -14.57 -8.29
C ASN A 329 32.32 -15.13 -9.71
N SER A 330 32.65 -14.33 -10.73
CA SER A 330 32.97 -14.85 -12.08
C SER A 330 34.48 -15.05 -12.29
N SER A 331 35.09 -15.96 -11.55
CA SER A 331 36.53 -16.30 -11.66
C SER A 331 36.85 -17.23 -12.84
N TYR A 332 36.19 -17.06 -14.00
CA TYR A 332 36.40 -17.91 -15.18
C TYR A 332 36.65 -17.04 -16.42
N GLU A 333 37.79 -17.24 -17.10
CA GLU A 333 38.16 -16.56 -18.35
C GLU A 333 37.09 -16.71 -19.45
N THR A 334 36.36 -17.82 -19.46
CA THR A 334 35.24 -18.09 -20.39
C THR A 334 34.05 -17.15 -20.19
N ALA A 335 33.78 -16.69 -18.97
CA ALA A 335 32.67 -15.76 -18.71
C ALA A 335 32.96 -14.34 -19.24
N ASP A 336 34.22 -13.91 -19.20
CA ASP A 336 34.66 -12.61 -19.72
C ASP A 336 34.58 -12.57 -21.26
N ALA A 337 34.98 -13.65 -21.94
CA ALA A 337 34.86 -13.79 -23.39
C ALA A 337 33.39 -13.75 -23.86
N MET A 338 32.48 -14.44 -23.15
CA MET A 338 31.04 -14.40 -23.44
C MET A 338 30.45 -13.00 -23.25
N MET A 339 30.85 -12.28 -22.18
CA MET A 339 30.40 -10.90 -21.94
C MET A 339 30.89 -9.94 -23.03
N LYS A 340 32.14 -10.06 -23.49
CA LYS A 340 32.67 -9.27 -24.62
C LYS A 340 31.87 -9.51 -25.90
N GLN A 341 31.53 -10.78 -26.19
CA GLN A 341 30.71 -11.12 -27.36
C GLN A 341 29.27 -10.56 -27.24
N ALA A 342 28.65 -10.67 -26.06
CA ALA A 342 27.34 -10.09 -25.77
C ALA A 342 27.34 -8.56 -25.97
N ARG A 343 28.34 -7.86 -25.42
CA ARG A 343 28.51 -6.41 -25.61
C ARG A 343 28.68 -6.06 -27.09
N SER A 344 29.50 -6.79 -27.85
CA SER A 344 29.63 -6.54 -29.30
C SER A 344 28.30 -6.62 -30.05
N LEU A 345 27.43 -7.58 -29.70
CA LEU A 345 26.09 -7.69 -30.28
C LEU A 345 25.17 -6.52 -29.88
N ILE A 346 25.18 -6.14 -28.60
CA ILE A 346 24.39 -5.01 -28.10
C ILE A 346 24.84 -3.70 -28.75
N TRP A 347 26.15 -3.47 -28.87
CA TRP A 347 26.75 -2.30 -29.51
C TRP A 347 26.25 -2.16 -30.95
N LYS A 348 26.39 -3.22 -31.75
CA LYS A 348 25.93 -3.27 -33.15
C LYS A 348 24.44 -2.99 -33.29
N ALA A 349 23.62 -3.47 -32.35
CA ALA A 349 22.19 -3.22 -32.35
C ALA A 349 21.87 -1.77 -31.97
N LEU A 350 22.43 -1.27 -30.87
CA LEU A 350 21.93 -0.07 -30.19
C LEU A 350 22.70 1.21 -30.46
N HIS A 351 24.01 1.19 -30.73
CA HIS A 351 24.84 2.40 -30.72
C HIS A 351 24.40 3.51 -31.69
N GLY A 352 23.75 3.13 -32.81
CA GLY A 352 23.14 4.09 -33.74
C GLY A 352 21.89 4.81 -33.19
N LEU A 353 21.38 4.42 -32.03
CA LEU A 353 20.27 5.04 -31.33
C LEU A 353 20.85 5.90 -30.19
N LYS A 354 20.63 7.21 -30.24
CA LYS A 354 21.16 8.13 -29.20
C LYS A 354 20.24 8.21 -27.99
N MET A 355 20.82 8.50 -26.82
CA MET A 355 20.10 8.74 -25.56
C MET A 355 20.09 10.21 -25.17
N LYS A 356 18.90 10.79 -24.94
CA LYS A 356 18.73 12.17 -24.49
C LYS A 356 18.55 12.23 -22.97
N ALA A 357 19.15 13.22 -22.31
CA ALA A 357 18.95 13.46 -20.89
C ALA A 357 17.84 14.49 -20.66
N VAL A 358 17.00 14.24 -19.65
CA VAL A 358 16.05 15.20 -19.10
C VAL A 358 16.48 15.50 -17.68
N VAL A 359 16.96 16.72 -17.43
CA VAL A 359 17.35 17.19 -16.11
C VAL A 359 16.12 17.73 -15.39
N LEU A 360 15.84 17.23 -14.18
CA LEU A 360 14.72 17.62 -13.34
C LEU A 360 15.24 18.54 -12.20
N PRO A 361 15.29 19.87 -12.40
CA PRO A 361 16.08 20.79 -11.58
C PRO A 361 15.64 20.91 -10.12
N THR A 362 14.40 20.56 -9.81
CA THR A 362 13.80 20.67 -8.47
C THR A 362 13.34 19.30 -7.93
N ALA A 363 13.70 18.21 -8.61
CA ALA A 363 13.46 16.86 -8.13
C ALA A 363 14.49 16.49 -7.05
N SER A 364 14.16 15.51 -6.22
CA SER A 364 15.09 14.92 -5.26
C SER A 364 15.11 13.40 -5.38
N HIS A 365 16.28 12.83 -5.16
CA HIS A 365 16.52 11.40 -5.25
C HIS A 365 17.16 10.90 -3.95
N HIS A 366 16.54 9.91 -3.33
CA HIS A 366 17.02 9.32 -2.10
C HIS A 366 17.04 7.79 -2.18
N TYR A 367 18.24 7.21 -2.17
CA TYR A 367 18.42 5.77 -2.20
C TYR A 367 18.04 5.14 -0.86
N LEU A 368 17.33 4.01 -0.89
CA LEU A 368 17.04 3.18 0.27
C LEU A 368 18.29 2.37 0.61
N THR A 369 19.19 2.97 1.38
CA THR A 369 20.45 2.37 1.85
C THR A 369 20.18 1.38 2.99
N GLU A 370 21.16 0.51 3.27
CA GLU A 370 21.12 -0.39 4.43
C GLU A 370 21.49 0.32 5.75
N SER A 371 21.42 1.66 5.81
CA SER A 371 21.70 2.44 7.03
C SER A 371 20.42 2.67 7.82
N GLY A 372 20.40 2.27 9.10
CA GLY A 372 19.25 2.51 9.97
C GLY A 372 18.98 3.99 10.20
N SER A 373 20.04 4.80 10.25
CA SER A 373 19.93 6.25 10.34
C SER A 373 19.29 6.88 9.10
N ASP A 374 19.60 6.38 7.91
CA ASP A 374 18.97 6.84 6.67
C ASP A 374 17.52 6.40 6.59
N PHE A 375 17.22 5.14 6.92
CA PHE A 375 15.84 4.64 6.93
C PHE A 375 14.95 5.45 7.87
N LEU A 376 15.39 5.70 9.11
CA LEU A 376 14.69 6.57 10.07
C LEU A 376 14.44 7.95 9.47
N ARG A 377 15.45 8.56 8.87
CA ARG A 377 15.34 9.88 8.24
C ARG A 377 14.31 9.88 7.10
N LEU A 378 14.35 8.88 6.22
CA LEU A 378 13.47 8.80 5.05
C LEU A 378 12.01 8.54 5.40
N VAL A 379 11.72 7.87 6.51
CA VAL A 379 10.35 7.64 6.95
C VAL A 379 9.83 8.81 7.80
N THR A 380 10.63 9.32 8.76
CA THR A 380 10.20 10.39 9.67
C THR A 380 10.22 11.80 9.03
N MET A 381 11.13 12.03 8.09
CA MET A 381 11.27 13.28 7.32
C MET A 381 11.24 12.95 5.83
N CYS A 382 10.12 12.36 5.39
CA CYS A 382 10.01 11.82 4.05
C CYS A 382 10.13 12.91 2.98
N PRO A 383 11.06 12.78 2.01
CA PRO A 383 11.25 13.78 0.93
C PRO A 383 10.03 13.89 0.01
N LEU A 384 9.14 12.90 0.04
CA LEU A 384 7.89 12.91 -0.72
C LEU A 384 6.80 13.80 -0.07
N LYS A 385 7.06 14.34 1.13
CA LYS A 385 6.14 15.24 1.85
C LYS A 385 6.02 16.62 1.20
N ASP A 386 7.06 17.08 0.52
CA ASP A 386 7.15 18.43 -0.05
C ASP A 386 6.26 18.67 -1.29
N ASP A 387 5.45 17.68 -1.67
CA ASP A 387 4.40 17.77 -2.70
C ASP A 387 3.16 18.58 -2.21
N GLU A 388 3.40 19.66 -1.45
CA GLU A 388 2.39 20.59 -0.93
C GLU A 388 1.99 21.66 -1.96
N GLY A 389 2.01 21.33 -3.25
CA GLY A 389 1.53 22.18 -4.33
C GLY A 389 0.00 22.34 -4.37
N VAL A 390 -0.49 22.98 -5.44
CA VAL A 390 -1.93 23.26 -5.68
C VAL A 390 -2.79 21.99 -5.78
N ASN A 391 -2.20 20.83 -6.08
CA ASN A 391 -2.87 19.54 -6.20
C ASN A 391 -2.41 18.53 -5.12
N LYS A 392 -2.66 18.82 -3.84
CA LYS A 392 -2.33 17.87 -2.74
C LYS A 392 -3.00 16.52 -2.98
N ARG A 393 -2.21 15.52 -3.38
CA ARG A 393 -2.66 14.12 -3.61
C ARG A 393 -2.57 13.25 -2.37
N TYR A 394 -1.62 13.57 -1.52
CA TYR A 394 -1.31 12.81 -0.32
C TYR A 394 -1.39 13.69 0.92
N PHE A 395 -1.86 13.10 2.01
CA PHE A 395 -1.90 13.67 3.34
C PHE A 395 -0.93 12.90 4.24
N TRP A 396 0.00 13.60 4.86
CA TRP A 396 1.04 13.01 5.72
C TRP A 396 0.65 13.15 7.18
N ASN A 397 0.73 12.06 7.94
CA ASN A 397 0.35 12.06 9.36
C ASN A 397 1.27 11.12 10.16
N SER A 398 1.54 11.49 11.42
CA SER A 398 2.32 10.68 12.34
C SER A 398 1.60 9.41 12.78
N VAL A 399 0.27 9.42 12.80
CA VAL A 399 -0.55 8.25 13.13
C VAL A 399 -1.42 7.88 11.95
N ILE A 400 -1.14 6.73 11.33
CA ILE A 400 -1.82 6.27 10.11
C ILE A 400 -2.24 4.82 10.26
N ASN A 401 -3.49 4.56 9.86
CA ASN A 401 -4.12 3.25 9.95
C ASN A 401 -3.76 2.53 11.27
N SER A 402 -3.99 3.17 12.41
CA SER A 402 -3.60 2.61 13.70
C SER A 402 -4.72 2.76 14.72
N TYR A 403 -4.89 1.74 15.56
CA TYR A 403 -5.93 1.70 16.59
C TYR A 403 -5.32 1.83 17.98
N LEU A 404 -5.73 2.86 18.71
CA LEU A 404 -5.22 3.16 20.05
C LEU A 404 -6.31 2.91 21.10
N GLN A 405 -6.05 1.99 22.02
CA GLN A 405 -6.89 1.71 23.18
C GLN A 405 -6.08 1.92 24.46
N GLY A 406 -6.07 3.16 24.94
CA GLY A 406 -5.30 3.60 26.12
C GLY A 406 -4.58 4.92 25.86
N PRO A 407 -3.80 5.41 26.85
CA PRO A 407 -3.02 6.63 26.68
C PRO A 407 -1.89 6.41 25.68
N ALA A 408 -1.77 7.28 24.68
CA ALA A 408 -0.66 7.28 23.73
C ALA A 408 -0.03 8.67 23.73
N ASN A 409 1.28 8.73 23.99
CA ASN A 409 2.05 9.95 23.90
C ASN A 409 3.11 9.81 22.80
N THR A 410 2.95 10.56 21.72
CA THR A 410 3.83 10.52 20.55
C THR A 410 4.55 11.85 20.42
N ALA A 411 5.86 11.86 20.65
CA ALA A 411 6.70 13.05 20.47
C ALA A 411 6.87 13.41 18.98
N ASP A 412 7.45 14.59 18.71
CA ASP A 412 7.61 15.12 17.36
C ASP A 412 8.36 14.16 16.40
N ASN A 413 7.86 14.09 15.17
CA ASN A 413 8.37 13.23 14.10
C ASN A 413 8.43 11.73 14.43
N SER A 414 7.66 11.27 15.42
CA SER A 414 7.44 9.84 15.63
C SER A 414 6.30 9.33 14.73
N ILE A 415 6.39 8.08 14.28
CA ILE A 415 5.46 7.48 13.31
C ILE A 415 4.87 6.20 13.90
N LEU A 416 3.54 6.14 13.99
CA LEU A 416 2.76 4.95 14.32
C LEU A 416 1.92 4.57 13.09
N MET A 417 2.21 3.40 12.53
CA MET A 417 1.65 2.98 11.25
C MET A 417 1.16 1.54 11.31
N ASN A 418 -0.04 1.29 10.77
CA ASN A 418 -0.61 -0.05 10.63
C ASN A 418 -0.45 -0.88 11.92
N SER A 419 -0.82 -0.34 13.08
CA SER A 419 -0.57 -0.99 14.37
C SER A 419 -1.74 -0.86 15.34
N ILE A 420 -1.89 -1.87 16.21
CA ILE A 420 -2.89 -1.92 17.29
C ILE A 420 -2.16 -1.78 18.62
N ILE A 421 -2.54 -0.77 19.41
CA ILE A 421 -1.95 -0.51 20.73
C ILE A 421 -3.03 -0.64 21.80
N GLU A 422 -2.84 -1.59 22.71
CA GLU A 422 -3.64 -1.77 23.92
C GLU A 422 -2.79 -1.39 25.13
N GLY A 423 -3.34 -0.82 26.20
CA GLY A 423 -2.59 -0.61 27.46
C GLY A 423 -1.57 0.54 27.47
N GLY A 424 -1.48 1.29 26.38
CA GLY A 424 -0.76 2.57 26.26
C GLY A 424 0.70 2.49 25.78
N ILE A 425 1.18 3.57 25.16
CA ILE A 425 2.52 3.65 24.56
C ILE A 425 3.11 5.06 24.71
N GLU A 426 4.40 5.13 25.01
CA GLU A 426 5.18 6.37 25.02
C GLU A 426 6.26 6.30 23.95
N MET A 427 6.17 7.17 22.94
CA MET A 427 7.11 7.23 21.82
C MET A 427 7.91 8.53 21.88
N ALA A 428 9.21 8.42 22.07
CA ALA A 428 10.13 9.56 21.95
C ALA A 428 10.33 9.98 20.48
N ALA A 429 11.02 11.11 20.29
CA ALA A 429 11.18 11.74 18.98
C ALA A 429 11.87 10.82 17.96
N LYS A 430 11.43 10.89 16.70
CA LYS A 430 11.97 10.11 15.56
C LYS A 430 11.90 8.59 15.73
N SER A 431 10.94 8.08 16.50
CA SER A 431 10.73 6.64 16.67
C SER A 431 9.59 6.12 15.78
N ILE A 432 9.69 4.87 15.34
CA ILE A 432 8.75 4.25 14.40
C ILE A 432 8.17 2.97 15.03
N VAL A 433 6.85 2.83 14.97
CA VAL A 433 6.14 1.58 15.26
C VAL A 433 5.32 1.21 14.03
N SER A 434 5.60 0.05 13.44
CA SER A 434 4.92 -0.41 12.23
C SER A 434 4.49 -1.88 12.32
N HIS A 435 3.30 -2.21 11.83
CA HIS A 435 2.83 -3.59 11.73
C HIS A 435 2.88 -4.37 13.06
N CYS A 436 2.57 -3.71 14.18
CA CYS A 436 2.63 -4.31 15.51
C CYS A 436 1.25 -4.40 16.17
N HIS A 437 1.02 -5.46 16.95
CA HIS A 437 -0.05 -5.51 17.95
C HIS A 437 0.61 -5.54 19.32
N LEU A 438 0.57 -4.40 20.03
CA LEU A 438 1.30 -4.19 21.27
C LEU A 438 0.36 -4.12 22.48
N HIS A 439 0.76 -4.78 23.56
CA HIS A 439 0.12 -4.68 24.86
C HIS A 439 1.04 -3.93 25.85
N GLY A 440 0.64 -2.71 26.18
CA GLY A 440 1.33 -1.74 27.00
C GLY A 440 1.23 -1.99 28.51
N PRO A 441 1.94 -1.17 29.32
CA PRO A 441 2.68 0.02 28.91
C PRO A 441 4.03 -0.31 28.25
N ILE A 442 4.42 0.41 27.19
CA ILE A 442 5.74 0.28 26.53
C ILE A 442 6.32 1.67 26.25
N THR A 443 7.61 1.87 26.53
CA THR A 443 8.33 3.14 26.28
C THR A 443 9.42 2.96 25.22
N LEU A 444 9.28 3.65 24.08
CA LEU A 444 10.27 3.69 23.01
C LEU A 444 11.15 4.93 23.15
N SER A 445 12.44 4.73 23.38
CA SER A 445 13.43 5.81 23.34
C SER A 445 13.62 6.37 21.94
N LYS A 446 14.31 7.52 21.86
CA LYS A 446 14.57 8.27 20.63
C LYS A 446 15.23 7.40 19.55
N ASP A 447 14.89 7.65 18.29
CA ASP A 447 15.48 7.00 17.12
C ASP A 447 15.31 5.46 17.11
N SER A 448 14.24 4.93 17.72
CA SER A 448 14.00 3.48 17.82
C SER A 448 12.93 2.99 16.85
N ILE A 449 13.01 1.73 16.43
CA ILE A 449 12.06 1.10 15.52
C ILE A 449 11.53 -0.20 16.13
N LEU A 450 10.20 -0.36 16.13
CA LEU A 450 9.53 -1.63 16.36
C LEU A 450 8.73 -2.01 15.13
N ASN A 451 9.00 -3.20 14.58
CA ASN A 451 8.29 -3.70 13.41
C ASN A 451 7.84 -5.16 13.60
N GLY A 452 6.59 -5.47 13.26
CA GLY A 452 6.14 -6.87 13.14
C GLY A 452 5.96 -7.65 14.45
N ILE A 453 5.78 -6.97 15.59
CA ILE A 453 5.62 -7.64 16.90
C ILE A 453 4.18 -8.14 17.07
N SER A 454 4.03 -9.42 17.42
CA SER A 454 2.71 -10.04 17.65
C SER A 454 2.11 -9.65 19.01
N GLN A 455 0.79 -9.80 19.14
CA GLN A 455 0.10 -9.58 20.42
C GLN A 455 0.66 -10.46 21.54
N GLU A 456 0.90 -11.74 21.26
CA GLU A 456 1.39 -12.71 22.25
C GLU A 456 2.81 -12.36 22.71
N ASP A 457 3.69 -12.01 21.78
CA ASP A 457 5.08 -11.68 22.07
C ASP A 457 5.24 -10.31 22.72
N SER A 458 4.32 -9.37 22.47
CA SER A 458 4.37 -8.03 23.05
C SER A 458 4.38 -8.03 24.59
N LYS A 459 3.84 -9.08 25.22
CA LYS A 459 3.88 -9.27 26.68
C LYS A 459 5.31 -9.33 27.23
N VAL A 460 6.28 -9.77 26.43
CA VAL A 460 7.70 -9.84 26.82
C VAL A 460 8.31 -8.44 26.97
N ILE A 461 7.81 -7.47 26.20
CA ILE A 461 8.30 -6.09 26.22
C ILE A 461 7.42 -5.15 27.06
N GLN A 462 6.39 -5.68 27.70
CA GLN A 462 5.53 -4.93 28.59
C GLN A 462 6.32 -4.41 29.80
N GLY A 463 6.20 -3.11 30.06
CA GLY A 463 6.91 -2.41 31.13
C GLY A 463 8.39 -2.15 30.84
N LEU A 464 8.88 -2.45 29.63
CA LEU A 464 10.27 -2.19 29.24
C LEU A 464 10.43 -0.83 28.58
N THR A 465 11.55 -0.18 28.90
CA THR A 465 12.08 0.96 28.17
C THR A 465 13.17 0.48 27.24
N LEU A 466 12.98 0.63 25.93
CA LEU A 466 13.99 0.25 24.95
C LEU A 466 15.12 1.29 24.91
N PRO A 467 16.39 0.91 24.73
CA PRO A 467 17.49 1.87 24.64
C PRO A 467 17.36 2.77 23.39
N PRO A 468 17.94 3.98 23.40
CA PRO A 468 17.93 4.84 22.22
C PRO A 468 18.59 4.20 21.00
N GLY A 469 18.03 4.43 19.81
CA GLY A 469 18.60 3.90 18.57
C GLY A 469 18.39 2.41 18.35
N SER A 470 17.48 1.76 19.09
CA SER A 470 17.25 0.31 19.01
C SER A 470 16.26 -0.04 17.91
N ILE A 471 16.56 -1.08 17.13
CA ILE A 471 15.70 -1.56 16.05
C ILE A 471 15.36 -3.02 16.32
N ILE A 472 14.08 -3.33 16.49
CA ILE A 472 13.59 -4.71 16.65
C ILE A 472 12.59 -4.99 15.53
N GLN A 473 12.79 -6.11 14.83
CA GLN A 473 11.92 -6.51 13.72
C GLN A 473 11.55 -7.99 13.81
N GLY A 474 10.27 -8.29 13.59
CA GLY A 474 9.77 -9.64 13.39
C GLY A 474 9.72 -10.02 11.91
N PHE A 475 10.15 -11.24 11.58
CA PHE A 475 10.05 -11.82 10.25
C PHE A 475 9.39 -13.20 10.32
N ASN A 476 8.47 -13.45 9.40
CA ASN A 476 7.94 -14.78 9.14
C ASN A 476 8.82 -15.46 8.09
N LEU A 477 9.28 -16.67 8.41
CA LEU A 477 10.19 -17.45 7.60
C LEU A 477 9.52 -18.72 7.09
N GLN A 478 9.93 -19.14 5.89
CA GLN A 478 9.69 -20.46 5.35
C GLN A 478 11.01 -21.23 5.31
N LEU A 479 11.12 -22.27 6.12
CA LEU A 479 12.34 -23.07 6.29
C LEU A 479 12.16 -24.46 5.70
N GLY A 480 13.10 -24.92 4.87
CA GLY A 480 13.07 -26.22 4.20
C GLY A 480 12.63 -26.14 2.72
N SER A 481 12.54 -27.30 2.06
CA SER A 481 12.03 -27.41 0.68
C SER A 481 10.51 -27.19 0.63
N GLU A 482 9.96 -26.77 -0.50
CA GLU A 482 8.50 -26.51 -0.66
C GLU A 482 7.61 -27.65 -0.14
N VAL A 483 8.01 -28.89 -0.39
CA VAL A 483 7.24 -30.09 -0.01
C VAL A 483 7.20 -30.32 1.51
N ASP A 484 8.21 -29.84 2.25
CA ASP A 484 8.41 -30.05 3.70
C ASP A 484 8.74 -28.73 4.41
N SER A 485 8.07 -27.65 4.01
CA SER A 485 8.36 -26.32 4.54
C SER A 485 7.74 -26.11 5.92
N LYS A 486 8.55 -25.61 6.87
CA LYS A 486 8.11 -25.19 8.20
C LYS A 486 8.07 -23.68 8.29
N LYS A 487 6.96 -23.16 8.81
CA LYS A 487 6.81 -21.73 9.11
C LYS A 487 7.37 -21.43 10.49
N ALA A 488 8.15 -20.37 10.59
CA ALA A 488 8.71 -19.91 11.86
C ALA A 488 8.68 -18.38 11.93
N LYS A 489 8.46 -17.82 13.13
CA LYS A 489 8.62 -16.39 13.36
C LYS A 489 9.93 -16.15 14.10
N VAL A 490 10.77 -15.28 13.53
CA VAL A 490 12.05 -14.88 14.13
C VAL A 490 12.00 -13.40 14.46
N TYR A 491 12.63 -13.01 15.56
CA TYR A 491 12.85 -11.62 15.91
C TYR A 491 14.33 -11.31 15.77
N VAL A 492 14.65 -10.14 15.22
CA VAL A 492 16.01 -9.63 15.11
C VAL A 492 16.12 -8.30 15.84
N THR A 493 17.33 -7.99 16.29
CA THR A 493 17.68 -6.69 16.85
C THR A 493 18.99 -6.20 16.29
N PHE A 494 19.12 -4.89 16.12
CA PHE A 494 20.36 -4.18 15.84
C PHE A 494 20.19 -2.69 16.15
N GLY A 495 21.26 -1.93 16.07
CA GLY A 495 21.31 -0.49 16.33
C GLY A 495 21.26 0.36 15.05
N ARG A 496 20.76 1.59 15.17
CA ARG A 496 20.74 2.60 14.10
C ARG A 496 22.12 2.94 13.48
N MET A 497 23.20 2.71 14.23
CA MET A 497 24.58 2.99 13.81
C MET A 497 25.32 1.75 13.30
N ASP A 498 24.70 0.57 13.42
CA ASP A 498 25.35 -0.68 13.03
C ASP A 498 25.50 -0.76 11.50
N THR A 499 26.59 -1.37 11.07
CA THR A 499 26.89 -1.58 9.64
C THR A 499 26.98 -3.07 9.35
N PHE A 500 26.16 -3.54 8.40
CA PHE A 500 25.99 -4.98 8.18
C PHE A 500 27.21 -5.68 7.58
N GLN A 501 27.93 -4.99 6.68
CA GLN A 501 29.02 -5.57 5.88
C GLN A 501 30.42 -5.24 6.41
N THR A 502 30.54 -4.40 7.43
CA THR A 502 31.84 -4.00 7.98
C THR A 502 32.40 -5.15 8.83
N PRO A 503 33.66 -5.59 8.59
CA PRO A 503 34.28 -6.63 9.41
C PRO A 503 34.28 -6.27 10.89
N PHE A 504 33.96 -7.25 11.75
CA PHE A 504 33.74 -7.02 13.19
C PHE A 504 34.96 -6.45 13.92
N GLN A 505 36.18 -6.68 13.41
CA GLN A 505 37.43 -6.15 13.97
C GLN A 505 37.62 -4.65 13.76
N LYS A 506 36.95 -4.05 12.76
CA LYS A 506 37.10 -2.62 12.53
C LYS A 506 36.43 -1.87 13.67
N ALA A 507 37.10 -0.82 14.17
CA ALA A 507 36.57 0.02 15.26
C ALA A 507 35.22 0.69 14.93
N THR A 508 34.88 0.81 13.65
CA THR A 508 33.59 1.34 13.17
C THR A 508 32.48 0.30 13.09
N SER A 509 32.76 -0.97 13.39
CA SER A 509 31.76 -2.05 13.42
C SER A 509 31.17 -2.17 14.82
N SER A 510 29.84 -2.19 14.89
CA SER A 510 29.09 -2.27 16.13
C SER A 510 27.93 -3.26 15.99
N PHE A 511 27.44 -3.72 17.14
CA PHE A 511 26.18 -4.43 17.27
C PHE A 511 25.38 -3.84 18.43
N CYS A 512 24.09 -3.56 18.20
CA CYS A 512 23.21 -2.84 19.12
C CYS A 512 23.80 -1.47 19.55
N ASN A 513 24.36 -0.72 18.59
CA ASN A 513 25.05 0.58 18.82
C ASN A 513 26.27 0.50 19.75
N SER A 514 26.78 -0.70 20.04
CA SER A 514 27.93 -0.91 20.91
C SER A 514 29.07 -1.59 20.15
N PRO A 515 30.34 -1.23 20.36
CA PRO A 515 31.47 -1.95 19.77
C PRO A 515 31.41 -3.45 20.12
N TRP A 516 31.76 -4.31 19.17
CA TRP A 516 31.67 -5.78 19.34
C TRP A 516 32.34 -6.28 20.62
N MET A 517 33.51 -5.76 20.99
CA MET A 517 34.21 -6.16 22.22
C MET A 517 33.40 -5.88 23.48
N VAL A 518 32.69 -4.75 23.53
CA VAL A 518 31.83 -4.37 24.66
C VAL A 518 30.63 -5.30 24.72
N PHE A 519 30.01 -5.60 23.58
CA PHE A 519 28.90 -6.53 23.47
C PHE A 519 29.26 -7.95 23.92
N LEU A 520 30.38 -8.49 23.45
CA LEU A 520 30.85 -9.83 23.79
C LEU A 520 31.15 -9.94 25.29
N ASN A 521 31.83 -8.94 25.87
CA ASN A 521 32.11 -8.91 27.31
C ASN A 521 30.83 -8.79 28.15
N ARG A 522 29.85 -7.98 27.74
CA ARG A 522 28.58 -7.79 28.45
C ARG A 522 27.75 -9.07 28.48
N THR A 523 27.72 -9.81 27.37
CA THR A 523 26.87 -10.99 27.21
C THR A 523 27.55 -12.31 27.60
N GLY A 524 28.89 -12.34 27.64
CA GLY A 524 29.66 -13.56 27.81
C GLY A 524 29.69 -14.47 26.58
N ILE A 525 29.27 -13.95 25.41
CA ILE A 525 29.30 -14.66 24.13
C ILE A 525 30.74 -14.64 23.58
N ASP A 526 31.21 -15.79 23.12
CA ASP A 526 32.49 -15.89 22.42
C ASP A 526 32.31 -15.69 20.92
N LYS A 527 33.34 -15.15 20.24
CA LYS A 527 33.30 -14.96 18.77
C LYS A 527 33.02 -16.26 18.00
N GLU A 528 33.47 -17.40 18.54
CA GLU A 528 33.29 -18.71 17.91
C GLU A 528 31.88 -19.29 18.15
N ASP A 529 31.09 -18.69 19.06
CA ASP A 529 29.66 -19.00 19.17
C ASP A 529 28.85 -18.38 18.01
N ILE A 530 29.37 -17.30 17.40
CA ILE A 530 28.65 -16.45 16.42
C ILE A 530 29.01 -16.81 14.98
N TRP A 531 30.29 -17.02 14.70
CA TRP A 531 30.79 -17.26 13.34
C TRP A 531 31.46 -18.63 13.22
N PRO A 532 31.37 -19.27 12.05
CA PRO A 532 32.15 -20.46 11.76
C PRO A 532 33.67 -20.23 11.82
N PHE A 533 34.40 -21.22 12.34
CA PHE A 533 35.87 -21.18 12.48
C PHE A 533 36.64 -20.94 11.16
N HIS A 534 36.05 -21.30 10.01
CA HIS A 534 36.71 -21.17 8.71
C HIS A 534 36.70 -19.75 8.14
N LEU A 535 35.89 -18.84 8.69
CA LEU A 535 35.87 -17.44 8.26
C LEU A 535 37.06 -16.68 8.86
N THR A 536 37.83 -16.03 7.99
CA THR A 536 38.85 -15.07 8.42
C THR A 536 38.20 -13.91 9.15
N ASP A 537 38.96 -13.22 9.99
CA ASP A 537 38.39 -12.10 10.75
C ASP A 537 37.86 -10.96 9.87
N TYR A 538 38.42 -10.79 8.67
CA TYR A 538 37.93 -9.85 7.67
C TYR A 538 36.65 -10.31 6.96
N GLY A 539 36.31 -11.60 7.03
CA GLY A 539 35.08 -12.18 6.51
C GLY A 539 33.93 -12.24 7.53
N ARG A 540 34.20 -12.00 8.82
CA ARG A 540 33.19 -12.02 9.90
C ARG A 540 32.51 -10.66 10.01
N THR A 541 31.21 -10.60 9.70
CA THR A 541 30.41 -9.36 9.64
C THR A 541 29.10 -9.53 10.41
N LEU A 542 28.36 -8.45 10.66
CA LEU A 542 27.03 -8.53 11.26
C LEU A 542 26.03 -9.28 10.37
N ALA A 543 26.14 -9.12 9.04
CA ALA A 543 25.26 -9.79 8.09
C ALA A 543 25.30 -11.33 8.20
N ASN A 544 26.49 -11.92 8.40
CA ASN A 544 26.68 -13.36 8.49
C ASN A 544 26.81 -13.91 9.92
N ALA A 545 26.58 -13.07 10.94
CA ALA A 545 26.63 -13.44 12.35
C ALA A 545 25.41 -14.28 12.77
N LYS A 546 25.60 -15.48 13.32
CA LYS A 546 24.52 -16.39 13.77
C LYS A 546 23.92 -15.97 15.11
N LEU A 547 23.21 -14.84 15.12
CA LEU A 547 22.75 -14.21 16.35
C LEU A 547 21.33 -14.59 16.76
N PHE A 548 20.45 -14.89 15.80
CA PHE A 548 19.02 -14.85 16.04
C PHE A 548 18.44 -16.26 16.22
N PRO A 549 17.95 -16.62 17.42
CA PRO A 549 17.35 -17.93 17.67
C PRO A 549 16.05 -18.11 16.87
N VAL A 550 15.93 -19.26 16.21
CA VAL A 550 14.74 -19.65 15.43
C VAL A 550 14.03 -20.84 16.07
N TRP A 551 14.78 -21.75 16.67
CA TRP A 551 14.21 -22.94 17.29
C TRP A 551 15.06 -23.46 18.46
N HIS A 552 14.40 -24.03 19.46
CA HIS A 552 15.03 -24.73 20.56
C HIS A 552 14.20 -25.97 20.94
N ASN A 553 14.87 -27.04 21.38
CA ASN A 553 14.23 -28.34 21.60
C ASN A 553 13.31 -28.42 22.83
N ARG A 554 13.51 -27.56 23.82
CA ARG A 554 12.81 -27.60 25.13
C ARG A 554 12.12 -26.30 25.55
N HIS A 555 12.40 -25.19 24.88
CA HIS A 555 11.98 -23.86 25.31
C HIS A 555 11.51 -23.06 24.10
N SER A 556 10.55 -22.15 24.30
CA SER A 556 10.27 -21.10 23.32
C SER A 556 11.42 -20.11 23.32
N VAL A 557 11.88 -19.73 22.12
CA VAL A 557 12.88 -18.70 21.90
C VAL A 557 12.33 -17.62 20.98
N GLY A 558 12.79 -16.39 21.13
CA GLY A 558 12.32 -15.28 20.31
C GLY A 558 12.64 -13.94 20.95
N LEU A 559 11.61 -13.14 21.23
CA LEU A 559 11.78 -11.76 21.66
C LEU A 559 12.54 -11.63 22.99
N LYS A 560 12.45 -12.61 23.90
CA LYS A 560 13.17 -12.61 25.17
C LYS A 560 14.70 -12.61 24.97
N GLU A 561 15.20 -13.53 24.15
CA GLU A 561 16.63 -13.62 23.83
C GLU A 561 17.09 -12.38 23.03
N VAL A 562 16.24 -11.84 22.16
CA VAL A 562 16.53 -10.62 21.39
C VAL A 562 16.64 -9.39 22.27
N ILE A 563 15.78 -9.23 23.28
CA ILE A 563 15.89 -8.16 24.27
C ILE A 563 17.14 -8.32 25.12
N TRP A 564 17.54 -9.55 25.47
CA TRP A 564 18.80 -9.81 26.14
C TRP A 564 20.02 -9.44 25.28
N LEU A 565 20.01 -9.77 23.97
CA LEU A 565 21.06 -9.31 23.05
C LEU A 565 21.12 -7.78 22.94
N LEU A 566 19.98 -7.10 23.07
CA LEU A 566 19.92 -5.63 22.99
C LEU A 566 20.46 -4.96 24.26
N GLN A 567 19.96 -5.34 25.44
CA GLN A 567 20.20 -4.62 26.70
C GLN A 567 20.41 -5.52 27.93
N GLY A 568 20.54 -6.82 27.75
CA GLY A 568 20.77 -7.77 28.83
C GLY A 568 22.23 -7.81 29.29
N GLU A 569 22.41 -8.06 30.59
CA GLU A 569 23.69 -8.39 31.22
C GLU A 569 24.00 -9.89 31.10
N ALA A 570 25.16 -10.31 31.57
CA ALA A 570 25.56 -11.72 31.59
C ALA A 570 24.55 -12.57 32.40
N ASP A 571 23.76 -13.38 31.70
CA ASP A 571 22.78 -14.31 32.26
C ASP A 571 23.12 -15.72 31.77
N ALA A 572 23.59 -16.57 32.67
CA ALA A 572 24.07 -17.91 32.33
C ALA A 572 22.95 -18.81 31.77
N ASP A 573 21.71 -18.63 32.22
CA ASP A 573 20.57 -19.43 31.78
C ASP A 573 20.15 -19.04 30.35
N ILE A 574 20.06 -17.73 30.08
CA ILE A 574 19.75 -17.22 28.74
C ILE A 574 20.90 -17.54 27.77
N LEU A 575 22.16 -17.35 28.18
CA LEU A 575 23.32 -17.65 27.35
C LEU A 575 23.39 -19.15 26.98
N THR A 576 23.17 -20.04 27.95
CA THR A 576 23.17 -21.49 27.72
C THR A 576 22.07 -21.87 26.72
N ARG A 577 20.86 -21.33 26.91
CA ARG A 577 19.73 -21.54 26.00
C ARG A 577 20.01 -20.99 24.61
N TRP A 578 20.60 -19.79 24.53
CA TRP A 578 20.94 -19.15 23.26
C TRP A 578 21.98 -19.98 22.49
N ARG A 579 23.01 -20.51 23.17
CA ARG A 579 24.01 -21.41 22.59
C ARG A 579 23.41 -22.71 22.07
N SER A 580 22.47 -23.32 22.81
CA SER A 580 21.79 -24.55 22.41
C SER A 580 20.66 -24.36 21.39
N SER A 581 20.33 -23.12 21.03
CA SER A 581 19.31 -22.81 20.03
C SER A 581 19.88 -22.91 18.62
N TRP A 582 19.04 -23.35 17.68
CA TRP A 582 19.33 -23.18 16.27
C TRP A 582 19.17 -21.71 15.89
N ARG A 583 20.24 -21.10 15.39
CA ARG A 583 20.36 -19.67 15.10
C ARG A 583 20.62 -19.43 13.64
N LEU A 584 20.05 -18.35 13.10
CA LEU A 584 20.31 -17.87 11.75
C LEU A 584 21.00 -16.49 11.79
N SER A 585 21.70 -16.18 10.70
CA SER A 585 22.23 -14.84 10.46
C SER A 585 21.19 -13.95 9.78
N LEU A 586 21.43 -12.63 9.78
CA LEU A 586 20.55 -11.71 9.07
C LEU A 586 20.48 -12.04 7.57
N GLU A 587 21.62 -12.39 6.96
CA GLU A 587 21.70 -12.78 5.56
C GLU A 587 20.84 -14.01 5.24
N GLU A 588 20.86 -15.03 6.09
CA GLU A 588 20.02 -16.23 5.92
C GLU A 588 18.54 -15.95 6.19
N ILE A 589 18.23 -15.14 7.20
CA ILE A 589 16.85 -14.71 7.47
C ILE A 589 16.28 -14.02 6.24
N MET A 590 17.02 -13.08 5.63
CA MET A 590 16.59 -12.38 4.42
C MET A 590 16.32 -13.32 3.23
N GLN A 591 17.02 -14.46 3.15
CA GLN A 591 16.82 -15.45 2.09
C GLN A 591 15.62 -16.37 2.34
N CYS A 592 15.17 -16.48 3.59
CA CYS A 592 14.11 -17.39 4.01
C CYS A 592 12.78 -16.68 4.33
N ILE A 593 12.64 -15.37 4.06
CA ILE A 593 11.40 -14.64 4.36
C ILE A 593 10.23 -15.19 3.53
N ASP A 594 9.14 -15.54 4.20
CA ASP A 594 7.85 -15.85 3.57
C ASP A 594 7.16 -14.53 3.21
N VAL A 595 7.57 -13.92 2.08
CA VAL A 595 7.04 -12.62 1.63
C VAL A 595 5.51 -12.65 1.46
N PRO A 596 4.88 -13.70 0.90
CA PRO A 596 3.42 -13.77 0.85
C PRO A 596 2.76 -13.74 2.23
N LEU A 597 3.31 -14.46 3.20
CA LEU A 597 2.79 -14.41 4.56
C LEU A 597 2.96 -13.03 5.21
N GLU A 598 4.07 -12.35 4.95
CA GLU A 598 4.32 -10.98 5.41
C GLU A 598 3.30 -9.98 4.86
N LEU A 599 3.09 -9.98 3.53
CA LEU A 599 2.11 -9.11 2.88
C LEU A 599 0.69 -9.41 3.38
N LYS A 600 0.31 -10.69 3.45
CA LYS A 600 -0.97 -11.11 4.04
C LYS A 600 -1.12 -10.62 5.48
N HIS A 601 -0.10 -10.74 6.32
CA HIS A 601 -0.16 -10.27 7.71
C HIS A 601 -0.39 -8.76 7.80
N ARG A 602 0.25 -7.96 6.93
CA ARG A 602 0.02 -6.51 6.86
C ARG A 602 -1.42 -6.19 6.47
N ARG A 603 -1.98 -6.90 5.49
CA ARG A 603 -3.37 -6.75 5.00
C ARG A 603 -4.41 -7.19 6.04
N ASP A 604 -4.18 -8.31 6.71
CA ASP A 604 -5.03 -8.80 7.80
C ASP A 604 -5.08 -7.78 8.94
N MET A 605 -3.93 -7.21 9.31
CA MET A 605 -3.83 -6.16 10.32
C MET A 605 -4.53 -4.87 9.88
N PHE A 606 -4.40 -4.46 8.62
CA PHE A 606 -5.13 -3.32 8.07
C PHE A 606 -6.65 -3.52 8.20
N CYS A 607 -7.15 -4.70 7.81
CA CYS A 607 -8.56 -5.04 7.90
C CYS A 607 -9.05 -5.08 9.36
N GLN A 608 -8.24 -5.60 10.28
CA GLN A 608 -8.55 -5.64 11.70
C GLN A 608 -8.64 -4.22 12.29
N ILE A 609 -7.71 -3.33 11.94
CA ILE A 609 -7.71 -1.93 12.39
C ILE A 609 -8.92 -1.17 11.84
N GLY A 610 -9.25 -1.35 10.55
CA GLY A 610 -10.43 -0.75 9.94
C GLY A 610 -11.72 -1.22 10.60
N THR A 611 -11.80 -2.52 10.92
CA THR A 611 -12.92 -3.11 11.66
C THR A 611 -13.07 -2.50 13.06
N LEU A 612 -11.99 -2.44 13.84
CA LEU A 612 -12.00 -1.84 15.18
C LEU A 612 -12.38 -0.35 15.14
N SER A 613 -11.86 0.38 14.15
CA SER A 613 -12.14 1.80 13.95
C SER A 613 -13.59 2.05 13.52
N MET A 614 -14.14 1.21 12.64
CA MET A 614 -15.55 1.22 12.26
C MET A 614 -16.45 0.95 13.47
N THR A 615 -16.18 -0.11 14.24
CA THR A 615 -16.95 -0.45 15.45
C THR A 615 -16.97 0.73 16.41
N ARG A 616 -15.81 1.31 16.72
CA ARG A 616 -15.70 2.50 17.59
C ARG A 616 -16.49 3.68 17.02
N THR A 617 -16.39 3.92 15.71
CA THR A 617 -17.09 5.02 15.02
C THR A 617 -18.61 4.89 15.18
N LEU A 618 -19.16 3.68 15.06
CA LEU A 618 -20.59 3.42 15.21
C LEU A 618 -21.02 3.49 16.68
N GLU A 619 -20.29 2.84 17.59
CA GLU A 619 -20.63 2.80 19.02
C GLU A 619 -20.53 4.17 19.69
N GLN A 620 -19.52 4.98 19.31
CA GLN A 620 -19.28 6.31 19.87
C GLN A 620 -19.93 7.43 19.04
N CYS A 621 -20.70 7.10 18.00
CA CYS A 621 -21.36 8.06 17.10
C CYS A 621 -20.40 9.10 16.50
N VAL A 622 -19.18 8.70 16.14
CA VAL A 622 -18.19 9.61 15.56
C VAL A 622 -18.57 9.95 14.12
N SER A 623 -18.44 11.23 13.74
CA SER A 623 -18.75 11.72 12.38
C SER A 623 -17.61 11.45 11.38
N VAL A 624 -17.25 10.17 11.20
CA VAL A 624 -16.31 9.69 10.17
C VAL A 624 -17.02 8.68 9.28
N SER A 625 -16.79 8.77 7.96
CA SER A 625 -17.38 7.85 6.99
C SER A 625 -16.57 6.55 6.92
N PRO A 626 -17.19 5.38 7.17
CA PRO A 626 -16.53 4.08 7.03
C PRO A 626 -16.55 3.54 5.58
N VAL A 627 -17.14 4.27 4.63
CA VAL A 627 -17.28 3.84 3.22
C VAL A 627 -15.93 3.56 2.53
N PRO A 628 -14.87 4.37 2.72
CA PRO A 628 -13.55 4.05 2.18
C PRO A 628 -13.04 2.68 2.64
N PHE A 629 -13.16 2.38 3.94
CA PHE A 629 -12.83 1.07 4.50
C PHE A 629 -13.71 -0.06 3.92
N PHE A 630 -15.01 0.16 3.71
CA PHE A 630 -15.88 -0.85 3.09
C PHE A 630 -15.41 -1.24 1.69
N LYS A 631 -14.96 -0.27 0.90
CA LYS A 631 -14.40 -0.54 -0.43
C LYS A 631 -13.10 -1.34 -0.31
N SER A 632 -12.22 -0.99 0.62
CA SER A 632 -11.00 -1.78 0.88
C SER A 632 -11.34 -3.20 1.31
N ALA A 633 -12.30 -3.39 2.20
CA ALA A 633 -12.74 -4.71 2.65
C ALA A 633 -13.35 -5.55 1.52
N VAL A 634 -14.03 -4.93 0.55
CA VAL A 634 -14.51 -5.64 -0.66
C VAL A 634 -13.34 -6.11 -1.51
N ILE A 635 -12.33 -5.26 -1.70
CA ILE A 635 -11.15 -5.60 -2.50
C ILE A 635 -10.33 -6.72 -1.84
N GLU A 636 -10.23 -6.71 -0.50
CA GLU A 636 -9.52 -7.74 0.27
C GLU A 636 -10.35 -9.02 0.53
N ASP A 637 -11.52 -9.17 -0.11
CA ASP A 637 -12.46 -10.30 0.09
C ASP A 637 -12.91 -10.50 1.57
N ARG A 638 -12.98 -9.40 2.32
CA ARG A 638 -13.41 -9.35 3.74
C ARG A 638 -14.79 -8.74 3.93
N ALA A 639 -15.51 -8.41 2.86
CA ALA A 639 -16.83 -7.76 2.95
C ALA A 639 -17.84 -8.56 3.79
N VAL A 640 -17.84 -9.90 3.69
CA VAL A 640 -18.73 -10.76 4.47
C VAL A 640 -18.42 -10.71 5.96
N ASP A 641 -17.13 -10.65 6.33
CA ASP A 641 -16.73 -10.50 7.73
C ASP A 641 -17.19 -9.15 8.30
N VAL A 642 -17.04 -8.08 7.52
CA VAL A 642 -17.54 -6.74 7.89
C VAL A 642 -19.06 -6.75 8.07
N LEU A 643 -19.79 -7.40 7.16
CA LEU A 643 -21.25 -7.56 7.28
C LEU A 643 -21.66 -8.28 8.57
N ASN A 644 -20.97 -9.37 8.93
CA ASN A 644 -21.25 -10.12 10.15
C ASN A 644 -21.00 -9.29 11.41
N ILE A 645 -19.97 -8.44 11.41
CA ILE A 645 -19.64 -7.55 12.53
C ILE A 645 -20.69 -6.43 12.64
N LEU A 646 -21.12 -5.86 11.52
CA LEU A 646 -22.21 -4.89 11.49
C LEU A 646 -23.53 -5.49 11.98
N ASP A 647 -23.86 -6.73 11.59
CA ASP A 647 -25.04 -7.42 12.12
C ASP A 647 -24.96 -7.54 13.64
N LYS A 648 -23.80 -7.96 14.17
CA LYS A 648 -23.57 -8.06 15.62
C LYS A 648 -23.77 -6.71 16.33
N ILE A 649 -23.19 -5.63 15.81
CA ILE A 649 -23.36 -4.27 16.37
C ILE A 649 -24.84 -3.87 16.38
N ALA A 650 -25.56 -4.08 15.27
CA ALA A 650 -26.98 -3.75 15.16
C ALA A 650 -27.87 -4.58 16.11
N MET A 651 -27.49 -5.82 16.39
CA MET A 651 -28.18 -6.69 17.35
C MET A 651 -27.95 -6.24 18.80
N GLU A 652 -26.69 -5.98 19.18
CA GLU A 652 -26.26 -5.80 20.57
C GLU A 652 -26.44 -4.36 21.09
N THR A 653 -26.38 -3.35 20.22
CA THR A 653 -26.51 -1.95 20.64
C THR A 653 -27.88 -1.65 21.26
N SER A 654 -27.94 -0.85 22.33
CA SER A 654 -29.20 -0.39 22.93
C SER A 654 -29.85 0.77 22.18
N SER A 655 -29.07 1.53 21.38
CA SER A 655 -29.52 2.73 20.69
C SER A 655 -30.15 2.42 19.33
N HIS A 656 -31.39 2.88 19.13
CA HIS A 656 -32.07 2.78 17.83
C HIS A 656 -31.33 3.56 16.73
N GLY A 657 -30.70 4.69 17.07
CA GLY A 657 -29.90 5.48 16.13
C GLY A 657 -28.66 4.75 15.66
N VAL A 658 -27.91 4.14 16.59
CA VAL A 658 -26.72 3.33 16.26
C VAL A 658 -27.11 2.12 15.43
N ALA A 659 -28.18 1.41 15.80
CA ALA A 659 -28.69 0.28 15.03
C ALA A 659 -29.11 0.70 13.60
N ALA A 660 -29.85 1.80 13.46
CA ALA A 660 -30.26 2.32 12.15
C ALA A 660 -29.07 2.71 11.27
N ARG A 661 -28.08 3.43 11.84
CA ARG A 661 -26.83 3.78 11.13
C ARG A 661 -26.07 2.53 10.71
N THR A 662 -26.01 1.52 11.58
CA THR A 662 -25.34 0.25 11.29
C THR A 662 -26.02 -0.50 10.14
N LEU A 663 -27.36 -0.54 10.09
CA LEU A 663 -28.10 -1.10 8.96
C LEU A 663 -27.87 -0.30 7.66
N ALA A 664 -27.77 1.02 7.73
CA ALA A 664 -27.39 1.85 6.58
C ALA A 664 -25.96 1.57 6.10
N CYS A 665 -25.01 1.36 7.02
CA CYS A 665 -23.65 0.94 6.70
C CYS A 665 -23.61 -0.45 6.03
N ILE A 666 -24.48 -1.39 6.42
CA ILE A 666 -24.61 -2.66 5.70
C ILE A 666 -25.03 -2.42 4.24
N ALA A 667 -25.97 -1.50 4.01
CA ALA A 667 -26.36 -1.11 2.66
C ALA A 667 -25.18 -0.44 1.90
N ASP A 668 -24.30 0.30 2.58
CA ASP A 668 -23.08 0.84 1.99
C ASP A 668 -22.07 -0.25 1.61
N VAL A 669 -21.88 -1.27 2.44
CA VAL A 669 -21.04 -2.44 2.11
C VAL A 669 -21.58 -3.16 0.88
N LEU A 670 -22.89 -3.42 0.83
CA LEU A 670 -23.54 -4.03 -0.34
C LEU A 670 -23.38 -3.16 -1.60
N GLY A 671 -23.47 -1.82 -1.44
CA GLY A 671 -23.18 -0.87 -2.52
C GLY A 671 -21.73 -0.90 -2.98
N ALA A 672 -20.78 -1.05 -2.06
CA ALA A 672 -19.37 -1.21 -2.38
C ALA A 672 -19.11 -2.53 -3.11
N MET A 673 -19.74 -3.63 -2.69
CA MET A 673 -19.67 -4.94 -3.37
C MET A 673 -20.20 -4.90 -4.80
N ALA A 674 -21.18 -4.03 -5.09
CA ALA A 674 -21.74 -3.87 -6.42
C ALA A 674 -20.84 -3.05 -7.37
N ASP A 675 -19.80 -2.36 -6.87
CA ASP A 675 -18.79 -1.64 -7.65
C ASP A 675 -19.40 -0.68 -8.70
N GLY A 676 -20.41 0.11 -8.27
CA GLY A 676 -21.11 1.06 -9.14
C GLY A 676 -22.01 0.45 -10.22
N LYS A 677 -22.22 -0.87 -10.20
CA LYS A 677 -23.17 -1.61 -11.04
C LYS A 677 -24.47 -1.84 -10.24
N GLY A 678 -25.52 -2.38 -10.87
CA GLY A 678 -26.77 -2.72 -10.15
C GLY A 678 -27.89 -1.66 -10.20
N GLY A 679 -27.64 -0.52 -10.87
CA GLY A 679 -28.62 0.57 -11.02
C GLY A 679 -28.70 1.51 -9.82
N LEU A 680 -29.86 2.15 -9.62
CA LEU A 680 -30.06 3.10 -8.52
C LEU A 680 -30.25 2.39 -7.20
N ARG A 681 -29.56 2.83 -6.15
CA ARG A 681 -29.79 2.32 -4.80
C ARG A 681 -31.15 2.73 -4.23
N SER A 682 -31.72 3.85 -4.64
CA SER A 682 -33.04 4.30 -4.17
C SER A 682 -34.19 3.48 -4.77
N GLY A 683 -35.15 3.06 -3.93
CA GLY A 683 -36.36 2.36 -4.39
C GLY A 683 -37.17 1.73 -3.25
N PRO A 684 -38.39 1.22 -3.53
CA PRO A 684 -39.26 0.64 -2.52
C PRO A 684 -38.71 -0.68 -1.97
N ALA A 685 -38.73 -0.83 -0.65
CA ALA A 685 -38.26 -2.02 0.07
C ALA A 685 -39.36 -3.12 0.22
N GLY A 686 -40.22 -3.32 -0.78
CA GLY A 686 -41.46 -4.11 -0.64
C GLY A 686 -41.40 -5.62 -0.97
N ASN A 687 -40.23 -6.24 -0.98
CA ASN A 687 -40.12 -7.65 -1.37
C ASN A 687 -40.62 -8.57 -0.23
N LYS A 688 -41.56 -9.47 -0.55
CA LYS A 688 -42.22 -10.36 0.42
C LYS A 688 -41.26 -11.24 1.22
N ARG A 689 -40.09 -11.58 0.66
CA ARG A 689 -39.09 -12.39 1.38
C ARG A 689 -38.52 -11.68 2.61
N TRP A 690 -38.48 -10.35 2.58
CA TRP A 690 -37.98 -9.52 3.68
C TRP A 690 -39.09 -9.14 4.69
N SER A 691 -40.35 -9.51 4.43
CA SER A 691 -41.46 -9.11 5.30
C SER A 691 -41.40 -9.72 6.70
N HIS A 692 -40.84 -10.93 6.84
CA HIS A 692 -40.69 -11.57 8.15
C HIS A 692 -39.73 -10.79 9.05
N SER A 693 -38.57 -10.38 8.54
CA SER A 693 -37.59 -9.60 9.30
C SER A 693 -38.13 -8.22 9.67
N PHE A 694 -38.84 -7.56 8.75
CA PHE A 694 -39.51 -6.29 9.06
C PHE A 694 -40.57 -6.42 10.15
N ALA A 695 -41.39 -7.48 10.13
CA ALA A 695 -42.39 -7.72 11.16
C ALA A 695 -41.78 -7.95 12.56
N LEU A 696 -40.58 -8.54 12.64
CA LEU A 696 -39.84 -8.69 13.89
C LEU A 696 -39.32 -7.33 14.39
N LEU A 697 -38.74 -6.52 13.50
CA LEU A 697 -38.27 -5.17 13.84
C LEU A 697 -39.42 -4.29 14.33
N GLU A 698 -40.58 -4.31 13.66
CA GLU A 698 -41.79 -3.57 14.05
C GLU A 698 -42.27 -3.91 15.47
N LYS A 699 -42.13 -5.18 15.88
CA LYS A 699 -42.47 -5.65 17.23
C LYS A 699 -41.43 -5.27 18.29
N GLY A 700 -40.34 -4.63 17.91
CA GLY A 700 -39.22 -4.30 18.80
C GLY A 700 -38.24 -5.46 19.03
N ASP A 701 -38.41 -6.61 18.37
CA ASP A 701 -37.48 -7.73 18.45
C ASP A 701 -36.30 -7.51 17.49
N ARG A 702 -35.43 -6.57 17.86
CA ARG A 702 -34.30 -6.13 17.03
C ARG A 702 -33.33 -7.27 16.73
N SER A 703 -32.96 -8.06 17.74
CA SER A 703 -31.96 -9.12 17.59
C SER A 703 -32.40 -10.17 16.57
N ASN A 704 -33.61 -10.71 16.70
CA ASN A 704 -34.13 -11.69 15.74
C ASN A 704 -34.45 -11.05 14.37
N GLY A 705 -34.88 -9.78 14.36
CA GLY A 705 -35.10 -9.04 13.12
C GLY A 705 -33.83 -8.91 12.28
N VAL A 706 -32.70 -8.54 12.89
CA VAL A 706 -31.40 -8.44 12.22
C VAL A 706 -30.88 -9.81 11.79
N LEU A 707 -31.01 -10.84 12.63
CA LEU A 707 -30.67 -12.22 12.24
C LEU A 707 -31.46 -12.68 11.01
N ALA A 708 -32.76 -12.39 10.95
CA ALA A 708 -33.59 -12.71 9.80
C ALA A 708 -33.20 -11.91 8.54
N LEU A 709 -32.79 -10.63 8.69
CA LEU A 709 -32.22 -9.85 7.58
C LEU A 709 -30.94 -10.50 7.04
N ALA A 710 -30.01 -10.88 7.91
CA ALA A 710 -28.74 -11.49 7.53
C ALA A 710 -28.95 -12.85 6.83
N ALA A 711 -29.88 -13.66 7.33
CA ALA A 711 -30.25 -14.94 6.72
C ALA A 711 -30.81 -14.74 5.30
N GLU A 712 -31.73 -13.78 5.10
CA GLU A 712 -32.27 -13.50 3.77
C GLU A 712 -31.17 -12.92 2.85
N ARG A 713 -30.36 -11.97 3.33
CA ARG A 713 -29.25 -11.33 2.59
C ARG A 713 -28.33 -12.35 1.92
N SER A 714 -28.04 -13.47 2.57
CA SER A 714 -27.15 -14.51 2.03
C SER A 714 -27.58 -15.03 0.64
N HIS A 715 -28.87 -15.01 0.34
CA HIS A 715 -29.42 -15.43 -0.96
C HIS A 715 -29.28 -14.35 -2.07
N TRP A 716 -28.83 -13.15 -1.72
CA TRP A 716 -28.76 -11.99 -2.61
C TRP A 716 -27.32 -11.55 -2.92
N LEU A 717 -26.31 -12.22 -2.34
CA LEU A 717 -24.88 -11.96 -2.59
C LEU A 717 -24.38 -12.64 -3.88
N VAL A 718 -25.13 -12.50 -4.98
CA VAL A 718 -24.88 -13.25 -6.23
C VAL A 718 -24.39 -12.39 -7.39
N ASP A 719 -25.01 -11.22 -7.59
CA ASP A 719 -24.68 -10.29 -8.66
C ASP A 719 -25.00 -8.83 -8.23
N PRO A 720 -24.47 -7.82 -8.94
CA PRO A 720 -24.65 -6.42 -8.56
C PRO A 720 -26.11 -5.95 -8.45
N ASP A 721 -27.04 -6.48 -9.26
CA ASP A 721 -28.45 -6.11 -9.20
C ASP A 721 -29.07 -6.61 -7.89
N HIS A 722 -28.77 -7.86 -7.51
CA HIS A 722 -29.24 -8.43 -6.24
C HIS A 722 -28.62 -7.70 -5.04
N LEU A 723 -27.33 -7.36 -5.09
CA LEU A 723 -26.66 -6.60 -4.04
C LEU A 723 -27.33 -5.24 -3.79
N LEU A 724 -27.60 -4.45 -4.84
CA LEU A 724 -28.24 -3.15 -4.66
C LEU A 724 -29.69 -3.25 -4.23
N ARG A 725 -30.43 -4.27 -4.68
CA ARG A 725 -31.80 -4.50 -4.18
C ARG A 725 -31.79 -4.93 -2.72
N ALA A 726 -30.83 -5.73 -2.27
CA ALA A 726 -30.67 -6.07 -0.86
C ALA A 726 -30.34 -4.83 -0.02
N ALA A 727 -29.48 -3.94 -0.52
CA ALA A 727 -29.16 -2.66 0.12
C ALA A 727 -30.43 -1.82 0.43
N ARG A 728 -31.38 -1.75 -0.52
CA ARG A 728 -32.69 -1.09 -0.31
C ARG A 728 -33.47 -1.64 0.88
N HIS A 729 -33.44 -2.96 1.08
CA HIS A 729 -34.16 -3.59 2.19
C HIS A 729 -33.52 -3.28 3.55
N TYR A 730 -32.19 -3.15 3.59
CA TYR A 730 -31.49 -2.68 4.79
C TYR A 730 -31.79 -1.21 5.10
N GLU A 731 -31.92 -0.34 4.09
CA GLU A 731 -32.40 1.04 4.29
C GLU A 731 -33.85 1.08 4.79
N GLY A 732 -34.72 0.23 4.26
CA GLY A 732 -36.09 0.07 4.76
C GLY A 732 -36.13 -0.40 6.21
N ALA A 733 -35.26 -1.34 6.60
CA ALA A 733 -35.12 -1.76 7.98
C ALA A 733 -34.61 -0.63 8.90
N ALA A 734 -33.63 0.15 8.42
CA ALA A 734 -33.15 1.33 9.14
C ALA A 734 -34.29 2.36 9.37
N GLN A 735 -35.16 2.56 8.37
CA GLN A 735 -36.33 3.44 8.50
C GLN A 735 -37.33 2.96 9.56
N ILE A 736 -37.51 1.65 9.76
CA ILE A 736 -38.34 1.11 10.85
C ILE A 736 -37.78 1.55 12.20
N LEU A 737 -36.47 1.40 12.41
CA LEU A 737 -35.82 1.78 13.67
C LEU A 737 -35.83 3.30 13.90
N ILE A 738 -35.61 4.09 12.84
CA ILE A 738 -35.74 5.56 12.91
C ILE A 738 -37.17 5.94 13.28
N ARG A 739 -38.18 5.32 12.66
CA ARG A 739 -39.59 5.61 12.99
C ARG A 739 -39.91 5.26 14.44
N GLN A 740 -39.44 4.12 14.95
CA GLN A 740 -39.63 3.77 16.37
C GLN A 740 -39.00 4.82 17.30
N ALA A 741 -37.80 5.30 16.97
CA ALA A 741 -37.16 6.39 17.70
C ALA A 741 -37.94 7.71 17.62
N VAL A 742 -38.54 8.06 16.47
CA VAL A 742 -39.41 9.23 16.35
C VAL A 742 -40.70 9.06 17.17
N MET A 743 -41.26 7.85 17.20
CA MET A 743 -42.52 7.57 17.87
C MET A 743 -42.42 7.58 19.40
N SER A 744 -41.21 7.45 19.96
CA SER A 744 -40.97 7.66 21.40
C SER A 744 -41.26 9.10 21.85
N ALA A 745 -41.38 10.06 20.92
CA ALA A 745 -41.85 11.42 21.22
C ALA A 745 -43.18 11.42 21.99
N ARG A 746 -44.02 10.38 21.81
CA ARG A 746 -45.29 10.20 22.54
C ARG A 746 -45.11 10.02 24.04
N GLU A 747 -43.98 9.48 24.51
CA GLU A 747 -43.67 9.30 25.93
C GLU A 747 -43.48 10.64 26.65
N PHE A 748 -43.14 11.69 25.90
CA PHE A 748 -42.97 13.05 26.41
C PHE A 748 -44.26 13.89 26.31
N ILE A 749 -45.37 13.30 25.82
CA ILE A 749 -46.67 13.97 25.74
C ILE A 749 -47.44 13.72 27.04
N THR A 750 -47.58 14.76 27.86
CA THR A 750 -48.43 14.71 29.05
C THR A 750 -49.87 15.02 28.69
N THR A 751 -50.77 14.06 28.89
CA THR A 751 -52.21 14.28 28.78
C THR A 751 -52.80 14.55 30.15
N GLN A 752 -53.76 15.47 30.24
CA GLN A 752 -54.53 15.73 31.46
C GLN A 752 -56.01 15.44 31.21
N ASN A 753 -56.69 14.90 32.22
CA ASN A 753 -58.15 14.81 32.19
C ASN A 753 -58.74 16.22 32.16
N CYS A 754 -59.63 16.46 31.21
CA CYS A 754 -60.35 17.72 31.05
C CYS A 754 -61.83 17.44 30.82
N ASP A 755 -62.67 18.43 31.13
CA ASP A 755 -64.10 18.33 30.86
C ASP A 755 -64.33 18.11 29.36
N LEU A 756 -65.31 17.25 29.04
CA LEU A 756 -65.67 17.00 27.65
C LEU A 756 -66.14 18.30 27.01
N PRO A 757 -65.64 18.63 25.80
CA PRO A 757 -66.09 19.82 25.11
C PRO A 757 -67.60 19.72 24.80
N PRO A 758 -68.32 20.86 24.79
CA PRO A 758 -69.74 20.87 24.46
C PRO A 758 -69.99 20.26 23.08
N ARG A 759 -71.11 19.53 22.94
CA ARG A 759 -71.55 18.99 21.65
C ARG A 759 -71.70 20.11 20.62
N ASP A 760 -71.35 19.79 19.38
CA ASP A 760 -71.41 20.66 18.20
C ASP A 760 -70.64 21.98 18.27
N LYS A 761 -69.76 22.17 19.27
CA LYS A 761 -68.86 23.31 19.32
C LYS A 761 -67.50 22.96 18.74
N TRP A 762 -67.06 23.79 17.80
CA TRP A 762 -65.71 23.69 17.23
C TRP A 762 -64.67 24.20 18.22
N ILE A 763 -63.71 23.34 18.52
CA ILE A 763 -62.44 23.70 19.13
C ILE A 763 -61.45 23.85 17.98
N VAL A 764 -60.78 25.00 17.92
CA VAL A 764 -59.89 25.34 16.80
C VAL A 764 -58.48 25.55 17.33
N ALA A 765 -57.53 24.79 16.81
CA ALA A 765 -56.11 25.01 17.01
C ALA A 765 -55.52 25.62 15.73
N ARG A 766 -54.70 26.68 15.86
CA ARG A 766 -54.01 27.33 14.75
C ARG A 766 -52.56 27.59 15.12
N CYS A 767 -51.63 27.30 14.21
CA CYS A 767 -50.21 27.56 14.35
C CYS A 767 -49.66 28.38 13.16
N PRO A 768 -48.63 29.23 13.41
CA PRO A 768 -47.86 29.88 12.35
C PRO A 768 -47.09 28.84 11.52
N ALA A 769 -46.67 29.21 10.31
CA ALA A 769 -45.76 28.38 9.53
C ALA A 769 -44.33 28.49 10.08
N ARG A 770 -43.55 27.41 9.96
CA ARG A 770 -42.12 27.39 10.30
C ARG A 770 -41.31 27.70 9.04
N ILE A 771 -40.32 28.57 9.17
CA ILE A 771 -39.25 28.74 8.18
C ILE A 771 -37.90 28.46 8.84
N ASP A 772 -37.08 27.65 8.19
CA ASP A 772 -35.72 27.38 8.62
C ASP A 772 -34.79 28.41 7.96
N VAL A 773 -34.14 29.24 8.77
CA VAL A 773 -33.18 30.24 8.30
C VAL A 773 -31.80 29.60 8.12
N SER A 774 -31.43 28.69 9.02
CA SER A 774 -30.19 27.93 8.94
C SER A 774 -30.32 26.59 9.67
N GLY A 775 -29.58 25.58 9.18
CA GLY A 775 -29.45 24.30 9.87
C GLY A 775 -30.61 23.32 9.68
N GLY A 776 -31.54 23.55 8.75
CA GLY A 776 -32.78 22.77 8.63
C GLY A 776 -32.65 21.26 8.38
N TRP A 777 -31.48 20.73 8.05
CA TRP A 777 -31.25 19.27 7.98
C TRP A 777 -30.69 18.68 9.28
N SER A 778 -30.22 19.53 10.20
CA SER A 778 -29.57 19.08 11.43
C SER A 778 -30.54 18.45 12.43
N ASP A 779 -31.81 18.85 12.45
CA ASP A 779 -32.87 18.24 13.27
C ASP A 779 -33.53 17.02 12.60
N THR A 780 -33.07 16.61 11.41
CA THR A 780 -33.60 15.46 10.69
C THR A 780 -32.81 14.19 11.02
N PRO A 781 -33.46 13.10 11.48
CA PRO A 781 -32.79 11.80 11.59
C PRO A 781 -32.22 11.29 10.27
N PRO A 782 -31.05 10.62 10.25
CA PRO A 782 -30.25 10.24 11.41
C PRO A 782 -29.31 11.35 11.93
N ILE A 783 -29.16 12.47 11.21
CA ILE A 783 -28.20 13.56 11.53
C ILE A 783 -28.38 14.04 12.97
N THR A 784 -29.63 14.29 13.38
CA THR A 784 -29.94 14.76 14.74
C THR A 784 -29.63 13.75 15.84
N TYR A 785 -29.56 12.45 15.54
CA TYR A 785 -29.24 11.41 16.52
C TYR A 785 -27.74 11.30 16.76
N GLU A 786 -26.95 11.61 15.74
CA GLU A 786 -25.50 11.44 15.77
C GLU A 786 -24.79 12.71 16.22
N ASN A 787 -25.25 13.87 15.74
CA ASN A 787 -24.58 15.15 15.96
C ASN A 787 -25.40 16.13 16.80
N GLY A 788 -26.60 15.73 17.23
CA GLY A 788 -27.61 16.67 17.70
C GLY A 788 -28.21 17.50 16.56
N GLY A 789 -29.26 18.26 16.88
CA GLY A 789 -29.91 19.18 15.96
C GLY A 789 -29.81 20.61 16.45
N ALA A 790 -29.48 21.53 15.54
CA ALA A 790 -29.38 22.96 15.81
C ALA A 790 -29.95 23.74 14.62
N VAL A 791 -31.23 24.05 14.68
CA VAL A 791 -31.93 24.84 13.66
C VAL A 791 -32.16 26.24 14.19
N VAL A 792 -31.80 27.24 13.40
CA VAL A 792 -32.28 28.61 13.59
C VAL A 792 -33.54 28.74 12.76
N ASP A 793 -34.69 28.70 13.41
CA ASP A 793 -35.99 28.82 12.78
C ASP A 793 -36.74 30.09 13.18
N ALA A 794 -37.81 30.39 12.46
CA ALA A 794 -38.75 31.44 12.79
C ALA A 794 -40.19 30.99 12.55
N ALA A 795 -41.07 31.38 13.45
CA ALA A 795 -42.51 31.25 13.29
C ALA A 795 -43.05 32.46 12.50
N ILE A 796 -43.58 32.22 11.30
CA ILE A 796 -44.08 33.27 10.40
C ILE A 796 -45.60 33.21 10.24
N LEU A 797 -46.22 34.39 10.25
CA LEU A 797 -47.61 34.56 9.84
C LEU A 797 -47.64 34.79 8.34
N LEU A 798 -48.46 34.03 7.62
CA LEU A 798 -48.69 34.26 6.19
C LEU A 798 -49.88 35.22 6.06
N ASP A 799 -49.65 36.41 5.50
CA ASP A 799 -50.64 37.49 5.38
C ASP A 799 -51.32 37.84 6.71
N GLY A 800 -50.55 37.86 7.80
CA GLY A 800 -51.05 38.11 9.16
C GLY A 800 -51.87 36.96 9.77
N LYS A 801 -51.96 35.80 9.10
CA LYS A 801 -52.75 34.64 9.52
C LYS A 801 -51.87 33.47 9.96
N LYS A 802 -52.46 32.59 10.75
CA LYS A 802 -51.93 31.26 11.13
C LYS A 802 -52.59 30.20 10.24
N PRO A 803 -51.96 29.81 9.12
CA PRO A 803 -52.62 29.04 8.07
C PRO A 803 -52.74 27.54 8.39
N ILE A 804 -51.87 27.03 9.27
CA ILE A 804 -51.85 25.62 9.66
C ILE A 804 -52.73 25.46 10.90
N GLY A 805 -53.60 24.47 10.91
CA GLY A 805 -54.49 24.25 12.04
C GLY A 805 -55.44 23.10 11.84
N ALA A 806 -56.18 22.78 12.89
CA ALA A 806 -57.22 21.77 12.90
C ALA A 806 -58.43 22.28 13.68
N LYS A 807 -59.63 21.82 13.30
CA LYS A 807 -60.85 22.02 14.06
C LYS A 807 -61.45 20.67 14.40
N VAL A 808 -61.88 20.50 15.65
CA VAL A 808 -62.57 19.30 16.13
C VAL A 808 -63.86 19.71 16.83
N LYS A 809 -64.93 18.95 16.62
CA LYS A 809 -66.17 19.09 17.38
C LYS A 809 -66.63 17.71 17.83
N ARG A 810 -67.31 17.65 18.98
CA ARG A 810 -67.98 16.44 19.44
C ARG A 810 -69.33 16.33 18.73
N ILE A 811 -69.55 15.24 18.01
CA ILE A 811 -70.83 14.91 17.34
C ILE A 811 -71.67 13.98 18.23
N GLU A 812 -72.92 13.75 17.84
CA GLU A 812 -73.87 12.92 18.59
C GLU A 812 -73.58 11.43 18.38
N GLU A 813 -73.26 11.05 17.15
CA GLU A 813 -72.91 9.70 16.77
C GLU A 813 -71.55 9.31 17.36
N PRO A 814 -71.37 8.05 17.80
CA PRO A 814 -70.09 7.57 18.33
C PRO A 814 -69.07 7.28 17.21
N HIS A 815 -68.97 8.14 16.20
CA HIS A 815 -68.07 8.00 15.06
C HIS A 815 -66.91 8.99 15.13
N LEU A 816 -65.75 8.58 14.61
CA LEU A 816 -64.64 9.50 14.35
C LEU A 816 -64.67 9.93 12.89
N VAL A 817 -65.02 11.20 12.65
CA VAL A 817 -65.10 11.78 11.30
C VAL A 817 -63.88 12.65 11.02
N LEU A 818 -63.04 12.24 10.07
CA LEU A 818 -61.88 13.00 9.62
C LEU A 818 -62.20 13.75 8.31
N VAL A 819 -61.93 15.05 8.29
CA VAL A 819 -62.16 15.93 7.12
C VAL A 819 -60.86 16.67 6.79
N LEU A 820 -60.37 16.50 5.57
CA LEU A 820 -59.14 17.12 5.08
C LEU A 820 -59.46 18.23 4.06
N GLY A 821 -59.33 19.49 4.44
CA GLY A 821 -59.52 20.63 3.52
C GLY A 821 -59.90 21.92 4.23
N THR A 822 -59.90 23.02 3.47
CA THR A 822 -60.23 24.37 3.97
C THR A 822 -61.73 24.60 4.17
N ASP A 823 -62.59 23.79 3.54
CA ASP A 823 -64.05 23.91 3.62
C ASP A 823 -64.75 22.54 3.76
N PRO A 824 -65.69 22.35 4.72
CA PRO A 824 -66.36 21.06 4.94
C PRO A 824 -67.25 20.57 3.80
N SER A 825 -67.62 21.45 2.86
CA SER A 825 -68.58 21.15 1.79
C SER A 825 -68.00 20.32 0.64
N ASP A 826 -66.68 20.26 0.48
CA ASP A 826 -66.03 19.63 -0.69
C ASP A 826 -65.08 18.47 -0.34
N CYS A 827 -65.17 17.91 0.87
CA CYS A 827 -64.18 16.94 1.35
C CYS A 827 -64.68 15.49 1.39
N PRO A 828 -63.88 14.51 0.93
CA PRO A 828 -64.18 13.09 1.11
C PRO A 828 -64.20 12.75 2.60
N THR A 829 -65.32 12.20 3.06
CA THR A 829 -65.50 11.79 4.46
C THR A 829 -65.10 10.33 4.60
N ILE A 830 -64.16 10.03 5.50
CA ILE A 830 -63.81 8.65 5.87
C ILE A 830 -64.36 8.42 7.28
N SER A 831 -65.37 7.57 7.40
CA SER A 831 -65.93 7.12 8.68
C SER A 831 -65.29 5.80 9.09
N PHE A 832 -64.83 5.72 10.33
CA PHE A 832 -64.41 4.48 10.97
C PHE A 832 -65.47 4.09 12.01
N ASP A 833 -66.00 2.87 11.93
CA ASP A 833 -66.88 2.28 12.94
C ASP A 833 -66.10 1.82 14.17
#